data_AF-A0A820CFX2-F1
#
_entry.id   AF-A0A820CFX2-F1
#
_cell.length_a   1.000
_cell.length_b   1.000
_cell.length_c   1.000
_cell.angle_alpha   90.00
_cell.angle_beta   90.00
_cell.angle_gamma   90.00
#
_symmetry.space_group_name_H-M   'P 1'
#
loop_
_entity.id
_entity.type
_entity.pdbx_description
1 polymer ?
#
loop_
_entity_poly.entity_id
_entity_poly.type
_entity_poly.pdbx_seq_one_letter_code
_entity_poly.pdbx_strand_id
1 'polypeptide(L)'
;MLDISQVPVKQNNEITYETNFNDKQLILTDTGKTYEKFAQNFINANETHPIQFSIIGLASITGSFALGPLNIHGIPIDNRVTLVGLKGLNNVYVHSISVDGEIDTALQLSINVTINNPGITNVQLQNFILYMADGDSGTVLGQVPIDLLILEPGNNNMILNGLLAPLHQTDLPFVGKFFSAYLNGQTQLVKLYHELSTTENPTGMDLTISGLSMKADLNGIDTQLIRRVEVLNFGIEFGSIDVNKVYVTGQLLVLFELPSNVHMTFRALTTNINYTICFSNGSSMSQMSLYDLPVEHNQITNELLMNFNKQELSILDEKLFQEFAANLVLTNNVSITIEGLAAALAEVQIGNITLNDIPVSDTLHLIGYERFDNGLLTIDEIDLTGALSSDKLSLRVKTKIDNPSVVNIINGGRLSLDLRELTSQISLGSVIIDPFYLNPQDNSTLLDAQGIFMITKSNSVIAEQFISHMVCGIDNEVELRGTLSDNSIGTSIPLLSMAIADLRIRTKVPGLTGERTLVREVRLKKLSVLQITGIPLGLVKTLSSRIRLKNPFSTPLAITSMNIRADFGAAINDNQQIGTVTDNTHININAYEDILTPYIDVKITAKLTTMVSLLGPLLAGTIPLSLSGTITVVIDNQLTLVELPLTLLNITGTQEPA
;
A
#
# COMPACT_ATOMS: atom_id res chain seq x y z
N MET A 1 70.07 -31.85 3.71
CA MET A 1 70.69 -33.04 3.10
C MET A 1 69.58 -33.94 2.60
N LEU A 2 69.53 -34.19 1.29
CA LEU A 2 68.55 -35.08 0.68
C LEU A 2 69.29 -36.35 0.26
N ASP A 3 68.85 -37.51 0.75
CA ASP A 3 69.41 -38.80 0.33
C ASP A 3 68.60 -39.38 -0.83
N ILE A 4 69.18 -39.37 -2.03
CA ILE A 4 68.63 -39.96 -3.26
C ILE A 4 69.33 -41.26 -3.64
N SER A 5 69.86 -42.01 -2.66
CA SER A 5 70.46 -43.31 -2.91
C SER A 5 69.43 -44.33 -3.43
N GLN A 6 69.92 -45.25 -4.29
CA GLN A 6 69.16 -46.37 -4.86
C GLN A 6 67.95 -45.95 -5.74
N VAL A 7 67.97 -44.73 -6.28
CA VAL A 7 66.91 -44.26 -7.19
C VAL A 7 67.24 -44.69 -8.62
N PRO A 8 66.29 -45.34 -9.33
CA PRO A 8 66.51 -45.71 -10.73
C PRO A 8 66.71 -44.46 -11.60
N VAL A 9 67.62 -44.59 -12.57
CA VAL A 9 67.92 -43.55 -13.56
C VAL A 9 67.53 -44.09 -14.92
N LYS A 10 66.70 -43.35 -15.65
CA LYS A 10 66.29 -43.65 -17.01
C LYS A 10 67.07 -42.77 -17.98
N GLN A 11 67.72 -43.37 -18.96
CA GLN A 11 68.31 -42.62 -20.06
C GLN A 11 67.20 -42.21 -21.05
N ASN A 12 67.00 -40.90 -21.23
CA ASN A 12 65.99 -40.37 -22.14
C ASN A 12 66.53 -40.19 -23.57
N ASN A 13 67.80 -39.84 -23.72
CA ASN A 13 68.52 -39.80 -25.00
C ASN A 13 70.03 -40.01 -24.75
N GLU A 14 70.88 -39.85 -25.77
CA GLU A 14 72.33 -40.09 -25.67
C GLU A 14 73.03 -39.33 -24.53
N ILE A 15 72.48 -38.18 -24.11
CA ILE A 15 73.12 -37.27 -23.15
C ILE A 15 72.26 -36.89 -21.93
N THR A 16 70.99 -37.30 -21.89
CA THR A 16 70.03 -36.89 -20.86
C THR A 16 69.58 -38.08 -20.05
N TYR A 17 69.72 -37.96 -18.74
CA TYR A 17 69.31 -38.96 -17.77
C TYR A 17 68.27 -38.34 -16.83
N GLU A 18 67.18 -39.04 -16.63
CA GLU A 18 66.08 -38.64 -15.75
C GLU A 18 66.05 -39.57 -14.55
N THR A 19 65.82 -38.99 -13.37
CA THR A 19 65.60 -39.75 -12.14
C THR A 19 64.37 -39.19 -11.45
N ASN A 20 63.51 -40.10 -10.99
CA ASN A 20 62.30 -39.77 -10.24
C ASN A 20 62.42 -40.42 -8.88
N PHE A 21 62.40 -39.60 -7.83
CA PHE A 21 62.46 -40.05 -6.45
C PHE A 21 61.22 -39.58 -5.72
N ASN A 22 60.57 -40.52 -5.03
CA ASN A 22 59.42 -40.25 -4.18
C ASN A 22 59.79 -40.59 -2.73
N ASP A 23 59.13 -39.92 -1.78
CA ASP A 23 59.21 -40.20 -0.33
C ASP A 23 60.64 -40.12 0.26
N LYS A 24 61.52 -39.31 -0.34
CA LYS A 24 62.86 -39.05 0.19
C LYS A 24 62.81 -37.92 1.22
N GLN A 25 63.46 -38.14 2.36
CA GLN A 25 63.50 -37.16 3.44
C GLN A 25 64.57 -36.08 3.18
N LEU A 26 64.15 -34.83 3.28
CA LEU A 26 65.06 -33.69 3.35
C LEU A 26 65.43 -33.43 4.82
N ILE A 27 66.64 -33.80 5.21
CA ILE A 27 67.15 -33.57 6.56
C ILE A 27 67.68 -32.13 6.65
N LEU A 28 67.10 -31.30 7.52
CA LEU A 28 67.59 -29.95 7.76
C LEU A 28 68.87 -29.99 8.60
N THR A 29 69.91 -29.26 8.18
CA THR A 29 71.24 -29.29 8.82
C THR A 29 71.43 -28.19 9.86
N ASP A 30 70.47 -27.28 9.99
CA ASP A 30 70.42 -26.19 10.96
C ASP A 30 69.17 -26.33 11.85
N THR A 31 68.87 -25.29 12.63
CA THR A 31 67.68 -25.26 13.50
C THR A 31 66.36 -25.11 12.73
N GLY A 32 66.33 -25.33 11.41
CA GLY A 32 65.17 -25.13 10.54
C GLY A 32 64.97 -23.70 10.05
N LYS A 33 65.64 -22.71 10.65
CA LYS A 33 65.48 -21.28 10.33
C LYS A 33 65.78 -20.94 8.87
N THR A 34 66.77 -21.59 8.26
CA THR A 34 67.09 -21.36 6.84
C THR A 34 65.98 -21.90 5.95
N TYR A 35 65.39 -23.03 6.31
CA TYR A 35 64.27 -23.62 5.58
C TYR A 35 62.99 -22.78 5.75
N GLU A 36 62.70 -22.29 6.95
CA GLU A 36 61.59 -21.35 7.20
C GLU A 36 61.73 -20.09 6.34
N LYS A 37 62.92 -19.48 6.30
CA LYS A 37 63.19 -18.33 5.43
C LYS A 37 63.05 -18.68 3.94
N PHE A 38 63.47 -19.87 3.54
CA PHE A 38 63.26 -20.37 2.18
C PHE A 38 61.76 -20.49 1.86
N ALA A 39 60.97 -21.07 2.77
CA ALA A 39 59.53 -21.26 2.60
C ALA A 39 58.78 -19.92 2.54
N GLN A 40 59.13 -18.96 3.42
CA GLN A 40 58.64 -17.58 3.38
C GLN A 40 58.96 -16.89 2.04
N ASN A 41 60.21 -17.01 1.59
CA ASN A 41 60.60 -16.47 0.29
C ASN A 41 59.85 -17.17 -0.84
N PHE A 42 59.52 -18.46 -0.69
CA PHE A 42 58.89 -19.27 -1.73
C PHE A 42 57.43 -18.88 -1.91
N ILE A 43 56.74 -18.56 -0.83
CA ILE A 43 55.40 -17.99 -0.92
C ILE A 43 55.42 -16.68 -1.72
N ASN A 44 56.40 -15.81 -1.48
CA ASN A 44 56.45 -14.48 -2.10
C ASN A 44 57.10 -14.43 -3.49
N ALA A 45 57.92 -15.42 -3.85
CA ALA A 45 58.64 -15.47 -5.12
C ALA A 45 57.70 -15.61 -6.32
N ASN A 46 58.14 -15.09 -7.47
CA ASN A 46 57.35 -15.06 -8.70
C ASN A 46 58.24 -15.20 -9.94
N GLU A 47 57.66 -15.20 -11.14
CA GLU A 47 58.41 -15.37 -12.40
C GLU A 47 59.53 -14.33 -12.60
N THR A 48 59.34 -13.09 -12.14
CA THR A 48 60.33 -12.00 -12.24
C THR A 48 61.37 -12.02 -11.12
N HIS A 49 61.04 -12.65 -9.98
CA HIS A 49 61.90 -12.76 -8.80
C HIS A 49 61.80 -14.19 -8.24
N PRO A 50 62.33 -15.19 -8.95
CA PRO A 50 62.27 -16.57 -8.51
C PRO A 50 63.30 -16.83 -7.40
N ILE A 51 63.10 -17.90 -6.62
CA ILE A 51 64.14 -18.35 -5.70
C ILE A 51 65.22 -19.06 -6.49
N GLN A 52 66.47 -18.72 -6.18
CA GLN A 52 67.63 -19.45 -6.63
C GLN A 52 68.27 -20.18 -5.45
N PHE A 53 68.54 -21.46 -5.62
CA PHE A 53 69.34 -22.24 -4.67
C PHE A 53 70.25 -23.19 -5.44
N SER A 54 71.37 -23.55 -4.80
CA SER A 54 72.30 -24.51 -5.35
C SER A 54 72.02 -25.91 -4.79
N ILE A 55 71.94 -26.90 -5.66
CA ILE A 55 72.04 -28.31 -5.31
C ILE A 55 73.52 -28.67 -5.42
N ILE A 56 74.16 -28.83 -4.26
CA ILE A 56 75.58 -29.19 -4.16
C ILE A 56 75.67 -30.57 -3.51
N GLY A 57 76.42 -31.48 -4.14
CA GLY A 57 76.61 -32.83 -3.61
C GLY A 57 77.55 -33.68 -4.43
N LEU A 58 77.58 -34.97 -4.08
CA LEU A 58 78.31 -35.98 -4.82
C LEU A 58 77.34 -37.06 -5.29
N ALA A 59 77.36 -37.38 -6.58
CA ALA A 59 76.65 -38.51 -7.14
C ALA A 59 77.57 -39.73 -7.29
N SER A 60 76.96 -40.91 -7.18
CA SER A 60 77.55 -42.16 -7.62
C SER A 60 76.61 -42.80 -8.64
N ILE A 61 77.13 -43.20 -9.80
CA ILE A 61 76.34 -43.78 -10.88
C ILE A 61 76.90 -45.17 -11.18
N THR A 62 76.02 -46.16 -11.29
CA THR A 62 76.34 -47.49 -11.80
C THR A 62 75.82 -47.59 -13.23
N GLY A 63 76.74 -47.61 -14.21
CA GLY A 63 76.40 -47.76 -15.62
C GLY A 63 76.67 -49.18 -16.12
N SER A 64 75.90 -49.63 -17.11
CA SER A 64 76.14 -50.89 -17.82
C SER A 64 76.98 -50.63 -19.07
N PHE A 65 78.22 -51.10 -19.10
CA PHE A 65 79.13 -50.95 -20.24
C PHE A 65 79.40 -52.30 -20.91
N ALA A 66 79.91 -52.29 -22.15
CA ALA A 66 80.25 -53.50 -22.89
C ALA A 66 81.27 -54.43 -22.17
N LEU A 67 81.99 -53.89 -21.17
CA LEU A 67 82.95 -54.61 -20.34
C LEU A 67 82.41 -55.04 -18.96
N GLY A 68 81.13 -54.79 -18.68
CA GLY A 68 80.49 -55.05 -17.38
C GLY A 68 79.99 -53.77 -16.68
N PRO A 69 79.41 -53.90 -15.47
CA PRO A 69 78.95 -52.74 -14.69
C PRO A 69 80.15 -51.92 -14.19
N LEU A 70 80.11 -50.61 -14.41
CA LEU A 70 81.10 -49.66 -13.90
C LEU A 70 80.43 -48.72 -12.90
N ASN A 71 80.99 -48.67 -11.70
CA ASN A 71 80.59 -47.72 -10.66
C ASN A 71 81.50 -46.49 -10.73
N ILE A 72 80.92 -45.34 -11.02
CA ILE A 72 81.61 -44.05 -11.02
C ILE A 72 81.16 -43.31 -9.76
N HIS A 73 82.09 -43.06 -8.85
CA HIS A 73 81.83 -42.39 -7.58
C HIS A 73 82.36 -40.95 -7.59
N GLY A 74 81.77 -40.09 -6.76
CA GLY A 74 82.28 -38.75 -6.49
C GLY A 74 82.08 -37.77 -7.64
N ILE A 75 81.05 -37.96 -8.47
CA ILE A 75 80.68 -37.01 -9.51
C ILE A 75 80.16 -35.75 -8.82
N PRO A 76 80.83 -34.59 -8.92
CA PRO A 76 80.35 -33.37 -8.30
C PRO A 76 79.05 -32.93 -8.96
N ILE A 77 78.02 -32.71 -8.15
CA ILE A 77 76.82 -31.99 -8.55
C ILE A 77 76.97 -30.59 -7.99
N ASP A 78 76.94 -29.60 -8.87
CA ASP A 78 76.81 -28.18 -8.51
C ASP A 78 75.89 -27.52 -9.54
N ASN A 79 74.60 -27.59 -9.26
CA ASN A 79 73.57 -27.06 -10.12
C ASN A 79 72.84 -25.91 -9.43
N ARG A 80 72.66 -24.80 -10.13
CA ARG A 80 71.74 -23.74 -9.70
C ARG A 80 70.36 -24.05 -10.23
N VAL A 81 69.40 -24.12 -9.32
CA VAL A 81 67.99 -24.34 -9.63
C VAL A 81 67.22 -23.06 -9.34
N THR A 82 66.29 -22.76 -10.24
CA THR A 82 65.38 -21.62 -10.12
C THR A 82 63.98 -22.17 -9.89
N LEU A 83 63.32 -21.73 -8.83
CA LEU A 83 61.93 -22.07 -8.53
C LEU A 83 61.06 -20.82 -8.57
N VAL A 84 60.00 -20.88 -9.38
CA VAL A 84 58.90 -19.92 -9.30
C VAL A 84 58.07 -20.27 -8.07
N GLY A 85 57.86 -19.26 -7.22
CA GLY A 85 57.08 -19.39 -5.99
C GLY A 85 55.59 -19.25 -6.21
N LEU A 86 54.86 -18.91 -5.14
CA LEU A 86 53.41 -18.76 -5.16
C LEU A 86 52.92 -17.34 -5.47
N LYS A 87 53.83 -16.39 -5.75
CA LYS A 87 53.51 -14.98 -6.03
C LYS A 87 52.60 -14.37 -4.95
N GLY A 88 52.85 -14.72 -3.69
CA GLY A 88 52.05 -14.31 -2.52
C GLY A 88 50.61 -14.80 -2.52
N LEU A 89 50.25 -15.77 -3.37
CA LEU A 89 48.88 -16.15 -3.71
C LEU A 89 48.02 -14.96 -4.16
N ASN A 90 48.60 -14.04 -4.94
CA ASN A 90 47.85 -12.87 -5.45
C ASN A 90 46.92 -13.17 -6.64
N ASN A 91 46.92 -14.40 -7.16
CA ASN A 91 46.05 -14.81 -8.26
C ASN A 91 44.87 -15.63 -7.71
N VAL A 92 44.01 -14.98 -6.91
CA VAL A 92 42.80 -15.58 -6.34
C VAL A 92 41.57 -14.95 -6.94
N TYR A 93 40.63 -15.79 -7.35
CA TYR A 93 39.32 -15.38 -7.85
C TYR A 93 38.26 -15.94 -6.89
N VAL A 94 37.42 -15.07 -6.33
CA VAL A 94 36.26 -15.48 -5.55
C VAL A 94 35.06 -15.53 -6.50
N HIS A 95 34.50 -16.71 -6.70
CA HIS A 95 33.36 -16.91 -7.61
C HIS A 95 32.04 -16.56 -6.94
N SER A 96 31.86 -17.00 -5.69
CA SER A 96 30.63 -16.81 -4.94
C SER A 96 30.88 -16.95 -3.44
N ILE A 97 30.01 -16.31 -2.66
CA ILE A 97 29.86 -16.55 -1.22
C ILE A 97 28.43 -17.02 -0.98
N SER A 98 28.24 -17.94 -0.04
CA SER A 98 26.94 -18.23 0.57
C SER A 98 27.03 -18.08 2.08
N VAL A 99 25.93 -17.71 2.71
CA VAL A 99 25.75 -17.83 4.16
C VAL A 99 25.01 -19.13 4.37
N ASP A 100 25.65 -20.13 4.97
CA ASP A 100 25.09 -21.48 5.09
C ASP A 100 24.35 -21.70 6.41
N GLY A 101 24.56 -20.81 7.37
CA GLY A 101 23.98 -20.88 8.70
C GLY A 101 24.61 -19.89 9.66
N GLU A 102 24.32 -20.08 10.94
CA GLU A 102 24.79 -19.22 12.02
C GLU A 102 25.10 -20.05 13.27
N ILE A 103 26.03 -19.54 14.07
CA ILE A 103 26.39 -20.02 15.41
C ILE A 103 26.41 -18.84 16.37
N ASP A 104 26.43 -19.10 17.68
CA ASP A 104 26.26 -18.08 18.73
C ASP A 104 27.02 -16.76 18.51
N THR A 105 28.20 -16.80 17.89
CA THR A 105 29.10 -15.65 17.70
C THR A 105 29.44 -15.32 16.24
N ALA A 106 28.90 -16.03 15.25
CA ALA A 106 29.32 -15.87 13.85
C ALA A 106 28.28 -16.34 12.83
N LEU A 107 28.32 -15.75 11.63
CA LEU A 107 27.65 -16.34 10.45
C LEU A 107 28.62 -17.27 9.73
N GLN A 108 28.15 -18.45 9.33
CA GLN A 108 28.95 -19.43 8.61
C GLN A 108 28.90 -19.14 7.11
N LEU A 109 30.08 -19.01 6.50
CA LEU A 109 30.23 -18.70 5.08
C LEU A 109 30.83 -19.90 4.33
N SER A 110 30.35 -20.13 3.11
CA SER A 110 31.08 -20.91 2.10
C SER A 110 31.56 -19.99 1.00
N ILE A 111 32.88 -19.99 0.76
CA ILE A 111 33.55 -19.11 -0.19
C ILE A 111 34.13 -19.98 -1.31
N ASN A 112 33.52 -19.91 -2.49
CA ASN A 112 33.99 -20.64 -3.67
C ASN A 112 35.12 -19.85 -4.33
N VAL A 113 36.32 -20.43 -4.40
CA VAL A 113 37.52 -19.75 -4.89
C VAL A 113 38.31 -20.57 -5.91
N THR A 114 38.97 -19.88 -6.83
CA THR A 114 40.10 -20.42 -7.60
C THR A 114 41.39 -19.78 -7.11
N ILE A 115 42.35 -20.60 -6.70
CA ILE A 115 43.70 -20.19 -6.34
C ILE A 115 44.67 -20.71 -7.41
N ASN A 116 45.35 -19.81 -8.11
CA ASN A 116 46.36 -20.20 -9.11
C ASN A 116 47.74 -20.35 -8.46
N ASN A 117 48.33 -21.54 -8.59
CA ASN A 117 49.72 -21.82 -8.28
C ASN A 117 50.55 -21.70 -9.58
N PRO A 118 51.35 -20.63 -9.77
CA PRO A 118 52.17 -20.46 -10.97
C PRO A 118 53.45 -21.31 -10.95
N GLY A 119 53.77 -21.94 -9.81
CA GLY A 119 54.92 -22.82 -9.66
C GLY A 119 54.70 -24.20 -10.26
N ILE A 120 55.77 -24.99 -10.27
CA ILE A 120 55.78 -26.39 -10.74
C ILE A 120 55.69 -27.41 -9.59
N THR A 121 55.55 -26.92 -8.35
CA THR A 121 55.56 -27.75 -7.14
C THR A 121 54.20 -27.76 -6.47
N ASN A 122 53.80 -28.93 -5.97
CA ASN A 122 52.66 -29.05 -5.07
C ASN A 122 52.98 -28.37 -3.74
N VAL A 123 52.05 -27.60 -3.21
CA VAL A 123 52.17 -26.98 -1.90
C VAL A 123 51.07 -27.48 -0.99
N GLN A 124 51.45 -27.87 0.23
CA GLN A 124 50.52 -28.31 1.25
C GLN A 124 50.70 -27.42 2.48
N LEU A 125 49.65 -26.69 2.83
CA LEU A 125 49.56 -25.88 4.03
C LEU A 125 48.47 -26.44 4.96
N GLN A 126 48.63 -26.33 6.28
CA GLN A 126 47.75 -26.92 7.27
C GLN A 126 47.66 -26.02 8.51
N ASN A 127 46.53 -26.10 9.20
CA ASN A 127 46.28 -25.53 10.52
C ASN A 127 46.65 -24.04 10.64
N PHE A 128 46.05 -23.20 9.81
CA PHE A 128 46.23 -21.75 9.90
C PHE A 128 44.92 -21.00 9.70
N ILE A 129 44.89 -19.73 10.10
CA ILE A 129 43.73 -18.86 9.96
C ILE A 129 44.07 -17.71 9.02
N LEU A 130 43.15 -17.43 8.10
CA LEU A 130 43.16 -16.20 7.30
C LEU A 130 42.12 -15.24 7.87
N TYR A 131 42.50 -13.99 8.04
CA TYR A 131 41.57 -12.90 8.34
C TYR A 131 40.97 -12.38 7.05
N MET A 132 39.64 -12.29 7.03
CA MET A 132 38.89 -11.65 5.96
C MET A 132 38.64 -10.21 6.36
N ALA A 133 39.10 -9.28 5.54
CA ALA A 133 38.93 -7.86 5.74
C ALA A 133 38.36 -7.18 4.50
N ASP A 134 37.67 -6.07 4.76
CA ASP A 134 37.26 -5.12 3.72
C ASP A 134 38.52 -4.56 3.03
N GLY A 135 38.57 -4.65 1.70
CA GLY A 135 39.75 -4.32 0.92
C GLY A 135 40.13 -2.84 0.95
N ASP A 136 39.15 -1.96 1.21
CA ASP A 136 39.33 -0.52 1.25
C ASP A 136 39.70 -0.02 2.65
N SER A 137 38.92 -0.37 3.67
CA SER A 137 39.15 0.09 5.06
C SER A 137 40.20 -0.75 5.80
N GLY A 138 40.44 -1.99 5.38
CA GLY A 138 41.28 -2.95 6.10
C GLY A 138 40.62 -3.52 7.36
N THR A 139 39.36 -3.20 7.64
CA THR A 139 38.63 -3.69 8.82
C THR A 139 38.37 -5.18 8.70
N VAL A 140 38.69 -5.94 9.75
CA VAL A 140 38.47 -7.39 9.79
C VAL A 140 36.97 -7.66 9.94
N LEU A 141 36.42 -8.36 8.95
CA LEU A 141 35.02 -8.78 8.87
C LEU A 141 34.82 -10.17 9.48
N GLY A 142 35.86 -11.01 9.42
CA GLY A 142 35.77 -12.39 9.87
C GLY A 142 37.05 -13.19 9.69
N GLN A 143 36.93 -14.50 9.81
CA GLN A 143 38.04 -15.44 9.78
C GLN A 143 37.73 -16.63 8.88
N VAL A 144 38.74 -17.19 8.23
CA VAL A 144 38.64 -18.37 7.38
C VAL A 144 39.67 -19.37 7.89
N PRO A 145 39.29 -20.28 8.81
CA PRO A 145 40.17 -21.33 9.29
C PRO A 145 40.45 -22.33 8.16
N ILE A 146 41.71 -22.73 8.04
CA ILE A 146 42.20 -23.66 7.03
C ILE A 146 42.86 -24.85 7.73
N ASP A 147 42.18 -25.99 7.71
CA ASP A 147 42.73 -27.24 8.23
C ASP A 147 43.79 -27.81 7.28
N LEU A 148 43.49 -27.82 5.97
CA LEU A 148 44.35 -28.34 4.91
C LEU A 148 44.08 -27.60 3.61
N LEU A 149 45.14 -27.04 3.02
CA LEU A 149 45.17 -26.42 1.70
C LEU A 149 46.22 -27.10 0.84
N ILE A 150 45.78 -27.74 -0.24
CA ILE A 150 46.66 -28.38 -1.23
C ILE A 150 46.54 -27.57 -2.52
N LEU A 151 47.68 -27.09 -3.03
CA LEU A 151 47.77 -26.36 -4.29
C LEU A 151 48.64 -27.14 -5.27
N GLU A 152 48.01 -27.71 -6.28
CA GLU A 152 48.68 -28.29 -7.45
C GLU A 152 49.06 -27.18 -8.45
N PRO A 153 50.07 -27.40 -9.32
CA PRO A 153 50.39 -26.47 -10.39
C PRO A 153 49.16 -26.10 -11.24
N GLY A 154 48.96 -24.80 -11.46
CA GLY A 154 47.80 -24.27 -12.19
C GLY A 154 46.64 -23.85 -11.28
N ASN A 155 45.41 -23.95 -11.79
CA ASN A 155 44.21 -23.47 -11.10
C ASN A 155 43.66 -24.52 -10.14
N ASN A 156 43.49 -24.15 -8.88
CA ASN A 156 42.92 -24.99 -7.83
C ASN A 156 41.55 -24.42 -7.44
N ASN A 157 40.48 -25.18 -7.69
CA ASN A 157 39.12 -24.79 -7.33
C ASN A 157 38.74 -25.45 -6.02
N MET A 158 38.26 -24.68 -5.05
CA MET A 158 37.87 -25.19 -3.75
C MET A 158 36.84 -24.30 -3.06
N ILE A 159 36.21 -24.84 -2.02
CA ILE A 159 35.32 -24.09 -1.13
C ILE A 159 36.07 -23.90 0.19
N LEU A 160 36.18 -22.65 0.63
CA LEU A 160 36.73 -22.28 1.93
C LEU A 160 35.57 -22.00 2.88
N ASN A 161 35.64 -22.57 4.08
CA ASN A 161 34.64 -22.32 5.13
C ASN A 161 35.10 -21.11 5.96
N GLY A 162 34.28 -20.07 5.99
CA GLY A 162 34.54 -18.84 6.73
C GLY A 162 33.56 -18.63 7.88
N LEU A 163 33.93 -17.74 8.79
CA LEU A 163 33.11 -17.23 9.87
C LEU A 163 33.10 -15.70 9.78
N LEU A 164 31.94 -15.12 9.49
CA LEU A 164 31.73 -13.68 9.59
C LEU A 164 31.49 -13.34 11.06
N ALA A 165 32.50 -12.78 11.70
CA ALA A 165 32.50 -12.43 13.11
C ALA A 165 33.44 -11.23 13.29
N PRO A 166 32.92 -10.01 13.44
CA PRO A 166 33.77 -8.84 13.65
C PRO A 166 34.61 -9.02 14.93
N LEU A 167 35.87 -8.56 14.89
CA LEU A 167 36.76 -8.67 16.06
C LEU A 167 36.28 -7.80 17.23
N HIS A 168 35.68 -6.65 16.92
CA HIS A 168 35.10 -5.73 17.89
C HIS A 168 33.68 -5.34 17.50
N GLN A 169 32.83 -5.09 18.50
CA GLN A 169 31.46 -4.62 18.26
C GLN A 169 31.41 -3.31 17.45
N THR A 170 32.46 -2.49 17.54
CA THR A 170 32.63 -1.26 16.76
C THR A 170 32.78 -1.50 15.26
N ASP A 171 33.06 -2.74 14.85
CA ASP A 171 33.32 -3.10 13.45
C ASP A 171 32.04 -3.58 12.74
N LEU A 172 30.94 -3.80 13.47
CA LEU A 172 29.63 -4.20 12.91
C LEU A 172 29.10 -3.27 11.80
N PRO A 173 29.26 -1.94 11.87
CA PRO A 173 28.85 -1.07 10.77
C PRO A 173 29.55 -1.41 9.44
N PHE A 174 30.82 -1.86 9.48
CA PHE A 174 31.55 -2.29 8.29
C PHE A 174 31.02 -3.63 7.77
N VAL A 175 30.65 -4.54 8.67
CA VAL A 175 29.97 -5.79 8.29
C VAL A 175 28.61 -5.50 7.65
N GLY A 176 27.82 -4.58 8.20
CA GLY A 176 26.55 -4.15 7.62
C GLY A 176 26.71 -3.52 6.24
N LYS A 177 27.72 -2.65 6.07
CA LYS A 177 28.07 -2.09 4.75
C LYS A 177 28.47 -3.17 3.76
N PHE A 178 29.34 -4.09 4.16
CA PHE A 178 29.79 -5.20 3.33
C PHE A 178 28.62 -6.09 2.87
N PHE A 179 27.74 -6.43 3.80
CA PHE A 179 26.57 -7.26 3.50
C PHE A 179 25.56 -6.53 2.62
N SER A 180 25.34 -5.23 2.85
CA SER A 180 24.47 -4.39 2.01
C SER A 180 24.94 -4.37 0.55
N ALA A 181 26.22 -4.07 0.34
CA ALA A 181 26.80 -4.04 -1.00
C ALA A 181 26.70 -5.42 -1.68
N TYR A 182 26.92 -6.50 -0.94
CA TYR A 182 26.76 -7.86 -1.45
C TYR A 182 25.32 -8.15 -1.88
N LEU A 183 24.33 -7.84 -1.06
CA LEU A 183 22.91 -8.07 -1.36
C LEU A 183 22.37 -7.14 -2.48
N ASN A 184 23.00 -5.99 -2.70
CA ASN A 184 22.63 -5.03 -3.75
C ASN A 184 23.40 -5.25 -5.07
N GLY A 185 24.03 -6.41 -5.26
CA GLY A 185 24.75 -6.73 -6.50
C GLY A 185 26.05 -5.95 -6.73
N GLN A 186 26.57 -5.24 -5.72
CA GLN A 186 27.78 -4.43 -5.87
C GLN A 186 29.03 -5.30 -5.72
N THR A 187 29.99 -5.13 -6.63
CA THR A 187 31.31 -5.77 -6.51
C THR A 187 32.12 -5.10 -5.41
N GLN A 188 32.73 -5.91 -4.55
CA GLN A 188 33.52 -5.46 -3.41
C GLN A 188 34.91 -6.07 -3.42
N LEU A 189 35.91 -5.29 -3.02
CA LEU A 189 37.26 -5.82 -2.84
C LEU A 189 37.37 -6.50 -1.48
N VAL A 190 37.70 -7.79 -1.46
CA VAL A 190 37.95 -8.54 -0.23
C VAL A 190 39.44 -8.84 -0.12
N LYS A 191 39.99 -8.67 1.09
CA LYS A 191 41.37 -9.05 1.41
C LYS A 191 41.36 -10.23 2.37
N LEU A 192 42.03 -11.32 2.00
CA LEU A 192 42.32 -12.44 2.89
C LEU A 192 43.80 -12.39 3.25
N TYR A 193 44.15 -12.34 4.52
CA TYR A 193 45.56 -12.29 4.92
C TYR A 193 45.83 -13.05 6.21
N HIS A 194 47.07 -13.48 6.40
CA HIS A 194 47.54 -14.02 7.66
C HIS A 194 48.33 -12.95 8.43
N GLU A 195 48.13 -12.88 9.74
CA GLU A 195 48.88 -11.99 10.63
C GLU A 195 49.45 -12.78 11.78
N LEU A 196 50.74 -12.58 12.07
CA LEU A 196 51.41 -13.20 13.20
C LEU A 196 50.87 -12.60 14.49
N SER A 197 50.19 -13.41 15.30
CA SER A 197 49.81 -12.99 16.65
C SER A 197 51.06 -12.70 17.47
N THR A 198 51.10 -11.52 18.12
CA THR A 198 52.24 -11.09 18.94
C THR A 198 52.30 -11.78 20.31
N THR A 199 51.29 -12.57 20.67
CA THR A 199 51.10 -13.13 22.01
C THR A 199 51.49 -14.61 22.14
N GLU A 200 51.78 -15.30 21.04
CA GLU A 200 52.14 -16.73 21.04
C GLU A 200 53.49 -16.98 20.37
N ASN A 201 54.17 -18.06 20.73
CA ASN A 201 55.36 -18.52 20.01
C ASN A 201 54.90 -19.03 18.64
N PRO A 202 55.17 -18.30 17.52
CA PRO A 202 54.64 -18.67 16.23
C PRO A 202 55.20 -20.03 15.81
N THR A 203 54.35 -20.88 15.25
CA THR A 203 54.80 -22.15 14.68
C THR A 203 55.65 -21.89 13.43
N GLY A 204 56.45 -22.87 13.01
CA GLY A 204 57.15 -22.79 11.73
C GLY A 204 56.21 -22.57 10.54
N MET A 205 54.94 -23.01 10.67
CA MET A 205 53.91 -22.73 9.68
C MET A 205 53.48 -21.26 9.68
N ASP A 206 53.16 -20.70 10.85
CA ASP A 206 52.78 -19.29 10.99
C ASP A 206 53.85 -18.36 10.42
N LEU A 207 55.12 -18.67 10.72
CA LEU A 207 56.25 -17.97 10.13
C LEU A 207 56.26 -18.12 8.62
N THR A 208 56.05 -19.32 8.09
CA THR A 208 56.03 -19.58 6.63
C THR A 208 54.99 -18.72 5.92
N ILE A 209 53.77 -18.62 6.46
CA ILE A 209 52.65 -17.89 5.86
C ILE A 209 52.55 -16.42 6.30
N SER A 210 53.51 -15.89 7.06
CA SER A 210 53.45 -14.53 7.65
C SER A 210 53.43 -13.36 6.65
N GLY A 211 53.52 -13.63 5.35
CA GLY A 211 53.38 -12.66 4.28
C GLY A 211 52.21 -12.95 3.34
N LEU A 212 51.37 -13.94 3.66
CA LEU A 212 50.26 -14.33 2.83
C LEU A 212 49.18 -13.26 2.86
N SER A 213 48.93 -12.66 1.69
CA SER A 213 47.88 -11.66 1.49
C SER A 213 47.32 -11.82 0.09
N MET A 214 46.03 -12.10 0.01
CA MET A 214 45.28 -12.33 -1.21
C MET A 214 44.23 -11.22 -1.32
N LYS A 215 44.02 -10.73 -2.54
CA LYS A 215 42.97 -9.77 -2.84
C LYS A 215 42.12 -10.36 -3.95
N ALA A 216 40.80 -10.26 -3.80
CA ALA A 216 39.87 -10.74 -4.79
C ALA A 216 38.65 -9.84 -4.85
N ASP A 217 38.11 -9.69 -6.05
CA ASP A 217 36.81 -9.06 -6.25
C ASP A 217 35.72 -10.08 -5.92
N LEU A 218 34.81 -9.69 -5.05
CA LEU A 218 33.60 -10.42 -4.72
C LEU A 218 32.43 -9.72 -5.41
N ASN A 219 31.84 -10.39 -6.39
CA ASN A 219 30.61 -9.90 -7.01
C ASN A 219 29.44 -10.09 -6.03
N GLY A 220 28.65 -9.03 -5.85
CA GLY A 220 27.36 -9.12 -5.17
C GLY A 220 26.36 -9.96 -5.95
N ILE A 221 25.22 -10.22 -5.31
CA ILE A 221 24.11 -10.93 -5.91
C ILE A 221 23.04 -9.95 -6.36
N ASP A 222 22.65 -10.04 -7.63
CA ASP A 222 21.59 -9.23 -8.22
C ASP A 222 20.23 -9.90 -7.95
N THR A 223 19.56 -9.44 -6.90
CA THR A 223 18.30 -10.01 -6.43
C THR A 223 17.44 -8.95 -5.79
N GLN A 224 16.15 -8.99 -6.10
CA GLN A 224 15.17 -8.10 -5.52
C GLN A 224 14.79 -8.59 -4.12
N LEU A 225 15.25 -7.88 -3.08
CA LEU A 225 14.96 -8.20 -1.69
C LEU A 225 13.51 -7.86 -1.32
N ILE A 226 13.00 -6.72 -1.78
CA ILE A 226 11.60 -6.32 -1.58
C ILE A 226 10.76 -6.86 -2.73
N ARG A 227 10.05 -7.97 -2.48
CA ARG A 227 9.28 -8.68 -3.50
C ARG A 227 7.90 -8.09 -3.76
N ARG A 228 7.32 -7.45 -2.74
CA ARG A 228 5.96 -6.93 -2.77
C ARG A 228 5.77 -5.85 -1.71
N VAL A 229 5.06 -4.80 -2.07
CA VAL A 229 4.56 -3.75 -1.18
C VAL A 229 3.06 -3.68 -1.32
N GLU A 230 2.35 -3.90 -0.21
CA GLU A 230 0.90 -3.84 -0.14
C GLU A 230 0.47 -2.70 0.78
N VAL A 231 -0.47 -1.87 0.32
CA VAL A 231 -1.04 -0.76 1.09
C VAL A 231 -2.29 -1.27 1.80
N LEU A 232 -2.22 -1.38 3.13
CA LEU A 232 -3.35 -1.85 3.93
C LEU A 232 -4.28 -0.69 4.32
N ASN A 233 -3.72 0.50 4.51
CA ASN A 233 -4.45 1.73 4.81
C ASN A 233 -3.62 2.94 4.38
N PHE A 234 -4.25 3.94 3.77
CA PHE A 234 -3.58 5.17 3.35
C PHE A 234 -4.50 6.39 3.42
N GLY A 235 -4.42 7.12 4.51
CA GLY A 235 -5.16 8.37 4.73
C GLY A 235 -4.39 9.59 4.26
N ILE A 236 -5.06 10.45 3.49
CA ILE A 236 -4.52 11.71 3.00
C ILE A 236 -5.23 12.88 3.69
N GLU A 237 -4.44 13.76 4.31
CA GLU A 237 -4.87 15.03 4.90
C GLU A 237 -4.43 16.16 3.97
N PHE A 238 -5.37 16.70 3.19
CA PHE A 238 -5.09 17.83 2.31
C PHE A 238 -5.03 19.12 3.13
N GLY A 239 -3.95 19.89 2.92
CA GLY A 239 -3.80 21.22 3.51
C GLY A 239 -4.41 22.31 2.62
N SER A 240 -4.91 23.38 3.23
CA SER A 240 -5.42 24.56 2.52
C SER A 240 -4.39 25.67 2.31
N ILE A 241 -3.15 25.50 2.81
CA ILE A 241 -2.13 26.57 2.89
C ILE A 241 -0.93 26.31 1.97
N ASP A 242 -0.45 25.07 1.92
CA ASP A 242 0.67 24.68 1.05
C ASP A 242 0.18 23.66 0.02
N VAL A 243 0.14 24.07 -1.25
CA VAL A 243 -0.28 23.21 -2.36
C VAL A 243 0.79 22.18 -2.74
N ASN A 244 2.02 22.33 -2.25
CA ASN A 244 3.12 21.43 -2.56
C ASN A 244 3.29 20.32 -1.51
N LYS A 245 2.41 20.25 -0.51
CA LYS A 245 2.54 19.31 0.60
C LYS A 245 1.18 18.79 1.05
N VAL A 246 1.12 17.50 1.35
CA VAL A 246 0.02 16.89 2.09
C VAL A 246 0.58 16.04 3.22
N TYR A 247 -0.23 15.77 4.23
CA TYR A 247 0.14 14.81 5.27
C TYR A 247 -0.54 13.48 5.01
N VAL A 248 0.18 12.39 5.27
CA VAL A 248 -0.32 11.03 5.06
C VAL A 248 -0.12 10.18 6.30
N THR A 249 -1.07 9.29 6.54
CA THR A 249 -1.05 8.30 7.62
C THR A 249 -1.39 6.95 7.01
N GLY A 250 -0.71 5.89 7.38
CA GLY A 250 -0.97 4.62 6.72
C GLY A 250 -0.22 3.44 7.29
N GLN A 251 -0.49 2.31 6.67
CA GLN A 251 0.06 1.02 7.01
C GLN A 251 0.48 0.28 5.74
N LEU A 252 1.71 -0.22 5.74
CA LEU A 252 2.30 -0.97 4.63
C LEU A 252 2.67 -2.37 5.10
N LEU A 253 2.43 -3.34 4.25
CA LEU A 253 2.91 -4.71 4.39
C LEU A 253 3.94 -4.97 3.29
N VAL A 254 5.17 -5.29 3.67
CA VAL A 254 6.27 -5.52 2.73
C VAL A 254 6.78 -6.95 2.85
N LEU A 255 6.82 -7.67 1.73
CA LEU A 255 7.46 -8.97 1.66
C LEU A 255 8.95 -8.80 1.39
N PHE A 256 9.78 -9.13 2.37
CA PHE A 256 11.23 -9.04 2.27
C PHE A 256 11.82 -10.45 2.22
N GLU A 257 12.50 -10.81 1.14
CA GLU A 257 13.11 -12.13 0.98
C GLU A 257 14.62 -12.05 0.83
N LEU A 258 15.32 -12.80 1.67
CA LEU A 258 16.73 -13.03 1.48
C LEU A 258 16.98 -13.95 0.28
N PRO A 259 18.12 -13.82 -0.38
CA PRO A 259 18.46 -14.65 -1.54
C PRO A 259 18.66 -16.10 -1.14
N SER A 260 18.47 -17.03 -2.08
CA SER A 260 18.48 -18.47 -1.79
C SER A 260 19.83 -19.02 -1.31
N ASN A 261 20.93 -18.28 -1.44
CA ASN A 261 22.25 -18.62 -0.94
C ASN A 261 22.58 -17.92 0.40
N VAL A 262 21.60 -17.28 1.03
CA VAL A 262 21.73 -16.60 2.32
C VAL A 262 20.78 -17.23 3.33
N HIS A 263 21.31 -18.15 4.12
CA HIS A 263 20.60 -18.90 5.15
C HIS A 263 20.99 -18.38 6.53
N MET A 264 20.20 -17.45 7.06
CA MET A 264 20.39 -16.90 8.40
C MET A 264 19.06 -16.46 8.99
N THR A 265 18.99 -16.33 10.31
CA THR A 265 17.86 -15.62 10.92
C THR A 265 18.11 -14.13 10.85
N PHE A 266 17.05 -13.37 10.60
CA PHE A 266 17.10 -11.92 10.68
C PHE A 266 15.79 -11.41 11.28
N ARG A 267 15.90 -10.28 11.99
CA ARG A 267 14.74 -9.57 12.49
C ARG A 267 14.88 -8.08 12.19
N ALA A 268 14.08 -7.58 11.26
CA ALA A 268 13.99 -6.13 11.04
C ALA A 268 13.41 -5.45 12.29
N LEU A 269 14.08 -4.41 12.76
CA LEU A 269 13.69 -3.62 13.93
C LEU A 269 13.08 -2.29 13.52
N THR A 270 13.81 -1.52 12.70
CA THR A 270 13.35 -0.25 12.15
C THR A 270 13.75 -0.10 10.69
N THR A 271 13.06 0.79 9.97
CA THR A 271 13.39 1.09 8.57
C THR A 271 13.28 2.57 8.24
N ASN A 272 14.13 3.01 7.32
CA ASN A 272 14.04 4.26 6.60
C ASN A 272 13.65 3.95 5.16
N ILE A 273 12.75 4.73 4.56
CA ILE A 273 12.35 4.54 3.17
C ILE A 273 12.26 5.91 2.51
N ASN A 274 13.01 6.13 1.44
CA ASN A 274 12.89 7.31 0.59
C ASN A 274 12.41 6.86 -0.78
N TYR A 275 11.21 7.28 -1.18
CA TYR A 275 10.64 6.88 -2.46
C TYR A 275 9.90 8.02 -3.15
N THR A 276 9.89 7.93 -4.47
CA THR A 276 9.10 8.76 -5.36
C THR A 276 7.90 7.95 -5.81
N ILE A 277 6.74 8.58 -5.87
CA ILE A 277 5.54 8.00 -6.44
C ILE A 277 5.38 8.53 -7.86
N CYS A 278 5.23 7.62 -8.81
CA CYS A 278 5.18 7.90 -10.23
C CYS A 278 3.89 7.31 -10.83
N PHE A 279 3.45 7.89 -11.95
CA PHE A 279 2.51 7.21 -12.83
C PHE A 279 3.22 6.07 -13.58
N SER A 280 2.44 5.14 -14.13
CA SER A 280 2.94 4.01 -14.93
C SER A 280 3.76 4.40 -16.16
N ASN A 281 3.71 5.67 -16.59
CA ASN A 281 4.54 6.22 -17.66
C ASN A 281 5.91 6.76 -17.18
N GLY A 282 6.23 6.61 -15.89
CA GLY A 282 7.48 7.06 -15.27
C GLY A 282 7.49 8.52 -14.80
N SER A 283 6.36 9.25 -14.93
CA SER A 283 6.30 10.66 -14.49
C SER A 283 6.12 10.76 -12.98
N SER A 284 7.07 11.39 -12.30
CA SER A 284 7.07 11.57 -10.83
C SER A 284 6.07 12.62 -10.38
N MET A 285 5.13 12.26 -9.49
CA MET A 285 4.12 13.17 -8.96
C MET A 285 4.44 13.68 -7.54
N SER A 286 5.04 12.83 -6.72
CA SER A 286 5.33 13.15 -5.31
C SER A 286 6.48 12.32 -4.78
N GLN A 287 7.05 12.74 -3.66
CA GLN A 287 8.10 12.03 -2.94
C GLN A 287 7.81 12.01 -1.44
N MET A 288 8.27 10.94 -0.79
CA MET A 288 8.09 10.74 0.63
C MET A 288 9.34 10.14 1.25
N SER A 289 9.63 10.61 2.46
CA SER A 289 10.71 10.11 3.29
C SER A 289 10.14 9.67 4.62
N LEU A 290 10.33 8.39 4.92
CA LEU A 290 9.96 7.73 6.15
C LEU A 290 11.22 7.46 6.95
N TYR A 291 11.26 7.89 8.20
CA TYR A 291 12.43 7.77 9.06
C TYR A 291 12.10 6.98 10.33
N ASP A 292 13.01 6.09 10.69
CA ASP A 292 13.01 5.26 11.90
C ASP A 292 11.66 4.60 12.19
N LEU A 293 11.03 4.07 11.14
CA LEU A 293 9.74 3.41 11.27
C LEU A 293 9.91 2.09 12.01
N PRO A 294 9.21 1.86 13.12
CA PRO A 294 9.23 0.56 13.79
C PRO A 294 8.60 -0.50 12.88
N VAL A 295 9.19 -1.69 12.90
CA VAL A 295 8.76 -2.83 12.07
C VAL A 295 8.25 -3.96 12.95
N GLU A 296 7.06 -4.46 12.64
CA GLU A 296 6.58 -5.74 13.14
C GLU A 296 6.90 -6.82 12.09
N HIS A 297 7.91 -7.65 12.37
CA HIS A 297 8.37 -8.68 11.43
C HIS A 297 7.78 -10.05 11.77
N ASN A 298 7.00 -10.62 10.85
CA ASN A 298 6.61 -12.02 10.88
C ASN A 298 7.69 -12.89 10.24
N GLN A 299 8.55 -13.51 11.06
CA GLN A 299 9.68 -14.33 10.59
C GLN A 299 9.27 -15.65 9.92
N ILE A 300 7.99 -16.03 9.95
CA ILE A 300 7.49 -17.23 9.26
C ILE A 300 7.16 -16.90 7.80
N THR A 301 6.53 -15.75 7.57
CA THR A 301 6.13 -15.29 6.22
C THR A 301 7.11 -14.30 5.60
N ASN A 302 8.08 -13.81 6.38
CA ASN A 302 8.99 -12.70 6.07
C ASN A 302 8.27 -11.40 5.68
N GLU A 303 7.10 -11.18 6.28
CA GLU A 303 6.32 -9.96 6.07
C GLU A 303 6.67 -8.92 7.14
N LEU A 304 6.90 -7.69 6.69
CA LEU A 304 7.22 -6.52 7.49
C LEU A 304 6.01 -5.59 7.51
N LEU A 305 5.37 -5.48 8.66
CA LEU A 305 4.28 -4.54 8.88
C LEU A 305 4.84 -3.23 9.43
N MET A 306 4.49 -2.13 8.77
CA MET A 306 4.96 -0.79 9.11
C MET A 306 3.78 0.16 9.23
N ASN A 307 3.80 0.99 10.26
CA ASN A 307 2.81 2.03 10.49
C ASN A 307 3.49 3.39 10.48
N PHE A 308 2.90 4.36 9.79
CA PHE A 308 3.37 5.73 9.83
C PHE A 308 2.20 6.68 10.06
N ASN A 309 2.44 7.73 10.83
CA ASN A 309 1.43 8.70 11.20
C ASN A 309 1.87 10.10 10.84
N LYS A 310 0.97 10.84 10.18
CA LYS A 310 1.11 12.25 9.79
C LYS A 310 2.49 12.59 9.21
N GLN A 311 2.91 11.82 8.21
CA GLN A 311 4.16 12.03 7.47
C GLN A 311 3.94 12.99 6.32
N GLU A 312 4.97 13.76 5.97
CA GLU A 312 4.89 14.71 4.86
C GLU A 312 5.09 14.00 3.52
N LEU A 313 4.13 14.18 2.60
CA LEU A 313 4.25 13.83 1.20
C LEU A 313 4.46 15.13 0.41
N SER A 314 5.67 15.29 -0.14
CA SER A 314 6.03 16.44 -0.97
C SER A 314 5.55 16.23 -2.40
N ILE A 315 4.81 17.18 -2.95
CA ILE A 315 4.31 17.16 -4.32
C ILE A 315 5.37 17.76 -5.24
N LEU A 316 5.77 16.98 -6.25
CA LEU A 316 6.78 17.38 -7.24
C LEU A 316 6.14 18.04 -8.46
N ASP A 317 4.98 17.54 -8.87
CA ASP A 317 4.17 18.09 -9.97
C ASP A 317 2.71 18.16 -9.55
N GLU A 318 2.23 19.39 -9.34
CA GLU A 318 0.86 19.67 -8.89
C GLU A 318 -0.19 19.11 -9.85
N LYS A 319 0.05 19.20 -11.17
CA LYS A 319 -0.90 18.75 -12.17
C LYS A 319 -1.00 17.24 -12.18
N LEU A 320 0.14 16.53 -12.13
CA LEU A 320 0.13 15.07 -12.04
C LEU A 320 -0.51 14.59 -10.74
N PHE A 321 -0.29 15.29 -9.63
CA PHE A 321 -0.94 14.95 -8.37
C PHE A 321 -2.46 15.19 -8.41
N GLN A 322 -2.92 16.27 -9.05
CA GLN A 322 -4.35 16.51 -9.30
C GLN A 322 -4.95 15.43 -10.21
N GLU A 323 -4.22 14.97 -11.24
CA GLU A 323 -4.62 13.84 -12.09
C GLU A 323 -4.73 12.54 -11.28
N PHE A 324 -3.81 12.29 -10.34
CA PHE A 324 -3.88 11.14 -9.43
C PHE A 324 -5.12 11.22 -8.53
N ALA A 325 -5.37 12.36 -7.91
CA ALA A 325 -6.56 12.59 -7.09
C ALA A 325 -7.86 12.43 -7.91
N ALA A 326 -7.87 12.93 -9.16
CA ALA A 326 -8.99 12.76 -10.08
C ALA A 326 -9.20 11.30 -10.45
N ASN A 327 -8.15 10.55 -10.76
CA ASN A 327 -8.25 9.12 -11.03
C ASN A 327 -8.79 8.37 -9.81
N LEU A 328 -8.30 8.68 -8.61
CA LEU A 328 -8.79 8.06 -7.38
C LEU A 328 -10.29 8.30 -7.16
N VAL A 329 -10.79 9.51 -7.45
CA VAL A 329 -12.22 9.84 -7.28
C VAL A 329 -13.08 9.28 -8.41
N LEU A 330 -12.61 9.31 -9.66
CA LEU A 330 -13.44 9.11 -10.85
C LEU A 330 -13.36 7.70 -11.44
N THR A 331 -12.36 6.90 -11.08
CA THR A 331 -12.19 5.53 -11.59
C THR A 331 -12.34 4.49 -10.47
N ASN A 332 -12.41 3.22 -10.84
CA ASN A 332 -12.47 2.09 -9.90
C ASN A 332 -11.08 1.51 -9.58
N ASN A 333 -10.06 1.84 -10.36
CA ASN A 333 -8.70 1.35 -10.19
C ASN A 333 -7.70 2.43 -10.61
N VAL A 334 -6.65 2.60 -9.81
CA VAL A 334 -5.54 3.52 -10.02
C VAL A 334 -4.26 2.73 -9.84
N SER A 335 -3.36 2.83 -10.83
CA SER A 335 -2.05 2.17 -10.76
C SER A 335 -0.95 3.23 -10.70
N ILE A 336 -0.11 3.12 -9.67
CA ILE A 336 1.03 4.00 -9.42
C ILE A 336 2.26 3.13 -9.18
N THR A 337 3.45 3.63 -9.50
CA THR A 337 4.70 2.96 -9.13
C THR A 337 5.37 3.72 -7.99
N ILE A 338 6.05 2.97 -7.13
CA ILE A 338 6.94 3.53 -6.12
C ILE A 338 8.38 3.16 -6.49
N GLU A 339 9.28 4.14 -6.47
CA GLU A 339 10.69 3.96 -6.82
C GLU A 339 11.57 4.66 -5.81
N GLY A 340 12.53 3.95 -5.22
CA GLY A 340 13.32 4.51 -4.13
C GLY A 340 14.36 3.58 -3.54
N LEU A 341 14.86 3.98 -2.37
CA LEU A 341 15.82 3.22 -1.57
C LEU A 341 15.32 3.11 -0.13
N ALA A 342 15.50 1.94 0.45
CA ALA A 342 15.26 1.67 1.85
C ALA A 342 16.56 1.34 2.59
N ALA A 343 16.56 1.59 3.89
CA ALA A 343 17.57 1.09 4.81
C ALA A 343 16.90 0.48 6.03
N ALA A 344 17.33 -0.70 6.45
CA ALA A 344 16.73 -1.42 7.57
C ALA A 344 17.77 -1.72 8.65
N LEU A 345 17.44 -1.46 9.91
CA LEU A 345 18.18 -1.99 11.05
C LEU A 345 17.70 -3.42 11.29
N ALA A 346 18.57 -4.40 11.07
CA ALA A 346 18.29 -5.81 11.25
C ALA A 346 19.10 -6.38 12.43
N GLU A 347 18.42 -7.07 13.33
CA GLU A 347 19.03 -7.93 14.33
C GLU A 347 19.38 -9.27 13.67
N VAL A 348 20.66 -9.63 13.75
CA VAL A 348 21.20 -10.91 13.30
C VAL A 348 22.05 -11.52 14.42
N GLN A 349 22.49 -12.76 14.27
CA GLN A 349 23.20 -13.49 15.32
C GLN A 349 24.47 -12.76 15.84
N ILE A 350 25.18 -12.03 14.96
CA ILE A 350 26.38 -11.26 15.33
C ILE A 350 26.09 -9.87 15.92
N GLY A 351 24.82 -9.50 16.08
CA GLY A 351 24.34 -8.22 16.58
C GLY A 351 23.53 -7.44 15.56
N ASN A 352 23.30 -6.16 15.83
CA ASN A 352 22.51 -5.32 14.94
C ASN A 352 23.36 -4.79 13.79
N ILE A 353 22.89 -5.00 12.56
CA ILE A 353 23.50 -4.48 11.34
C ILE A 353 22.51 -3.58 10.61
N THR A 354 23.02 -2.55 9.92
CA THR A 354 22.19 -1.72 9.04
C THR A 354 22.38 -2.19 7.61
N LEU A 355 21.28 -2.62 6.99
CA LEU A 355 21.20 -2.89 5.55
C LEU A 355 20.86 -1.58 4.85
N ASN A 356 21.71 -1.11 3.94
CA ASN A 356 21.54 0.16 3.23
C ASN A 356 21.25 -0.06 1.75
N ASP A 357 20.76 0.99 1.09
CA ASP A 357 20.59 1.07 -0.35
C ASP A 357 19.74 -0.07 -0.96
N ILE A 358 18.79 -0.61 -0.19
CA ILE A 358 17.88 -1.66 -0.65
C ILE A 358 16.92 -1.03 -1.68
N PRO A 359 16.93 -1.44 -2.96
CA PRO A 359 16.04 -0.88 -3.96
C PRO A 359 14.57 -1.17 -3.64
N VAL A 360 13.74 -0.14 -3.69
CA VAL A 360 12.28 -0.23 -3.62
C VAL A 360 11.75 0.07 -5.02
N SER A 361 11.14 -0.92 -5.66
CA SER A 361 10.46 -0.72 -6.94
C SER A 361 9.26 -1.65 -6.99
N ASP A 362 8.05 -1.08 -6.96
CA ASP A 362 6.82 -1.86 -7.07
C ASP A 362 5.70 -1.05 -7.71
N THR A 363 4.72 -1.75 -8.28
CA THR A 363 3.49 -1.15 -8.81
C THR A 363 2.34 -1.41 -7.85
N LEU A 364 1.78 -0.34 -7.30
CA LEU A 364 0.63 -0.39 -6.40
C LEU A 364 -0.66 -0.25 -7.21
N HIS A 365 -1.61 -1.16 -6.95
CA HIS A 365 -2.95 -1.10 -7.52
C HIS A 365 -3.94 -0.71 -6.41
N LEU A 366 -4.51 0.48 -6.53
CA LEU A 366 -5.43 1.06 -5.55
C LEU A 366 -6.84 1.05 -6.12
N ILE A 367 -7.82 0.63 -5.31
CA ILE A 367 -9.23 0.76 -5.66
C ILE A 367 -9.60 2.25 -5.59
N GLY A 368 -10.26 2.77 -6.63
CA GLY A 368 -10.80 4.14 -6.64
C GLY A 368 -12.24 4.20 -6.17
N TYR A 369 -12.78 5.41 -6.01
CA TYR A 369 -14.11 5.66 -5.46
C TYR A 369 -15.25 5.54 -6.49
N GLU A 370 -14.93 5.33 -7.77
CA GLU A 370 -15.91 5.16 -8.85
C GLU A 370 -17.00 6.26 -8.87
N ARG A 371 -16.61 7.53 -8.68
CA ARG A 371 -17.51 8.70 -8.56
C ARG A 371 -18.54 8.60 -7.43
N PHE A 372 -18.39 7.66 -6.51
CA PHE A 372 -19.40 7.28 -5.53
C PHE A 372 -20.73 6.81 -6.16
N ASP A 373 -20.70 6.32 -7.40
CA ASP A 373 -21.86 5.73 -8.07
C ASP A 373 -22.19 4.34 -7.49
N ASN A 374 -23.13 3.61 -8.10
CA ASN A 374 -23.52 2.25 -7.72
C ASN A 374 -24.03 2.11 -6.27
N GLY A 375 -24.53 3.19 -5.68
CA GLY A 375 -25.05 3.21 -4.31
C GLY A 375 -23.98 3.41 -3.23
N LEU A 376 -22.73 3.73 -3.61
CA LEU A 376 -21.69 4.09 -2.65
C LEU A 376 -22.02 5.39 -1.92
N LEU A 377 -22.77 6.32 -2.52
CA LEU A 377 -23.37 7.46 -1.82
C LEU A 377 -24.90 7.34 -1.76
N THR A 378 -25.44 7.47 -0.55
CA THR A 378 -26.88 7.50 -0.28
C THR A 378 -27.26 8.72 0.54
N ILE A 379 -28.47 9.23 0.32
CA ILE A 379 -29.08 10.29 1.11
C ILE A 379 -30.06 9.64 2.07
N ASP A 380 -29.75 9.67 3.37
CA ASP A 380 -30.57 9.02 4.40
C ASP A 380 -31.71 9.91 4.86
N GLU A 381 -31.46 11.21 4.96
CA GLU A 381 -32.40 12.19 5.49
C GLU A 381 -32.25 13.53 4.79
N ILE A 382 -33.39 14.17 4.51
CA ILE A 382 -33.48 15.55 4.05
C ILE A 382 -34.49 16.31 4.92
N ASP A 383 -34.14 17.53 5.30
CA ASP A 383 -34.98 18.41 6.10
C ASP A 383 -34.93 19.85 5.58
N LEU A 384 -36.08 20.52 5.57
CA LEU A 384 -36.20 21.95 5.28
C LEU A 384 -36.04 22.72 6.59
N THR A 385 -34.98 23.49 6.71
CA THR A 385 -34.65 24.19 7.96
C THR A 385 -35.14 25.62 8.03
N GLY A 386 -35.54 26.21 6.89
CA GLY A 386 -36.07 27.57 6.82
C GLY A 386 -36.20 28.09 5.40
N ALA A 387 -36.89 29.23 5.25
CA ALA A 387 -36.83 30.02 4.03
C ALA A 387 -35.76 31.11 4.19
N LEU A 388 -34.88 31.24 3.20
CA LEU A 388 -33.85 32.29 3.18
C LEU A 388 -34.35 33.54 2.45
N SER A 389 -35.25 33.35 1.48
CA SER A 389 -35.92 34.38 0.70
C SER A 389 -37.18 33.79 0.04
N SER A 390 -37.93 34.60 -0.70
CA SER A 390 -39.13 34.15 -1.43
C SER A 390 -38.88 33.09 -2.51
N ASP A 391 -37.62 32.82 -2.84
CA ASP A 391 -37.16 31.91 -3.88
C ASP A 391 -36.06 30.94 -3.41
N LYS A 392 -35.73 30.89 -2.10
CA LYS A 392 -34.66 30.03 -1.56
C LYS A 392 -35.06 29.38 -0.25
N LEU A 393 -34.80 28.07 -0.15
CA LEU A 393 -34.96 27.28 1.08
C LEU A 393 -33.60 26.80 1.56
N SER A 394 -33.44 26.70 2.88
CA SER A 394 -32.27 26.06 3.49
C SER A 394 -32.55 24.59 3.75
N LEU A 395 -31.60 23.74 3.36
CA LEU A 395 -31.66 22.29 3.52
C LEU A 395 -30.64 21.81 4.55
N ARG A 396 -31.01 20.78 5.30
CA ARG A 396 -30.06 19.89 5.98
C ARG A 396 -30.21 18.51 5.38
N VAL A 397 -29.08 17.90 5.01
CA VAL A 397 -29.05 16.58 4.38
C VAL A 397 -28.09 15.70 5.15
N LYS A 398 -28.50 14.48 5.49
CA LYS A 398 -27.59 13.46 6.00
C LYS A 398 -27.27 12.49 4.89
N THR A 399 -26.00 12.24 4.67
CA THR A 399 -25.54 11.30 3.66
C THR A 399 -24.66 10.24 4.28
N LYS A 400 -24.72 9.05 3.69
CA LYS A 400 -23.84 7.93 3.97
C LYS A 400 -23.01 7.64 2.74
N ILE A 401 -21.69 7.57 2.93
CA ILE A 401 -20.73 7.21 1.89
C ILE A 401 -19.99 5.94 2.30
N ASP A 402 -20.08 4.90 1.49
CA ASP A 402 -19.33 3.66 1.62
C ASP A 402 -18.08 3.75 0.73
N ASN A 403 -16.90 3.85 1.34
CA ASN A 403 -15.63 3.93 0.61
C ASN A 403 -15.12 2.51 0.28
N PRO A 404 -14.97 2.13 -1.01
CA PRO A 404 -14.47 0.81 -1.37
C PRO A 404 -12.94 0.67 -1.28
N SER A 405 -12.21 1.76 -1.00
CA SER A 405 -10.76 1.83 -1.04
C SER A 405 -10.11 1.81 0.34
N VAL A 406 -8.90 1.25 0.41
CA VAL A 406 -7.96 1.44 1.52
C VAL A 406 -7.44 2.88 1.61
N VAL A 407 -7.62 3.69 0.56
CA VAL A 407 -7.27 5.11 0.56
C VAL A 407 -8.42 5.92 1.12
N ASN A 408 -8.17 6.68 2.18
CA ASN A 408 -9.17 7.49 2.86
C ASN A 408 -8.80 8.98 2.87
N ILE A 409 -9.79 9.85 3.05
CA ILE A 409 -9.58 11.30 3.09
C ILE A 409 -9.75 11.74 4.54
N ILE A 410 -8.64 12.06 5.20
CA ILE A 410 -8.64 12.57 6.58
C ILE A 410 -9.20 14.00 6.61
N ASN A 411 -8.83 14.81 5.63
CA ASN A 411 -9.35 16.17 5.46
C ASN A 411 -9.37 16.55 3.98
N GLY A 412 -10.56 16.73 3.41
CA GLY A 412 -10.79 17.21 2.05
C GLY A 412 -11.25 18.66 1.97
N GLY A 413 -11.27 19.37 3.10
CA GLY A 413 -11.77 20.74 3.21
C GLY A 413 -13.27 20.86 2.92
N ARG A 414 -13.71 22.04 2.49
CA ARG A 414 -15.10 22.28 2.11
C ARG A 414 -15.36 21.71 0.71
N LEU A 415 -16.35 20.85 0.56
CA LEU A 415 -16.87 20.33 -0.71
C LEU A 415 -18.22 21.00 -1.01
N SER A 416 -18.43 21.43 -2.25
CA SER A 416 -19.67 22.07 -2.68
C SER A 416 -20.11 21.53 -4.03
N LEU A 417 -21.37 21.11 -4.10
CA LEU A 417 -21.96 20.36 -5.20
C LEU A 417 -23.25 21.07 -5.64
N ASP A 418 -23.47 21.14 -6.95
CA ASP A 418 -24.72 21.59 -7.57
C ASP A 418 -25.72 20.44 -7.56
N LEU A 419 -26.90 20.67 -6.99
CA LEU A 419 -27.99 19.70 -6.95
C LEU A 419 -28.83 19.85 -8.22
N ARG A 420 -28.93 18.80 -9.03
CA ARG A 420 -29.69 18.80 -10.28
C ARG A 420 -30.72 17.70 -10.31
N GLU A 421 -31.84 17.95 -10.99
CA GLU A 421 -32.74 16.86 -11.36
C GLU A 421 -32.11 16.03 -12.50
N LEU A 422 -32.14 14.71 -12.37
CA LEU A 422 -31.33 13.81 -13.19
C LEU A 422 -31.68 13.86 -14.68
N THR A 423 -32.96 14.00 -15.04
CA THR A 423 -33.45 13.89 -16.42
C THR A 423 -33.27 15.19 -17.21
N SER A 424 -33.72 16.29 -16.63
CA SER A 424 -33.70 17.63 -17.22
C SER A 424 -32.35 18.34 -17.04
N GLN A 425 -31.53 17.86 -16.10
CA GLN A 425 -30.23 18.44 -15.76
C GLN A 425 -30.30 19.90 -15.27
N ILE A 426 -31.48 20.34 -14.85
CA ILE A 426 -31.74 21.68 -14.32
C ILE A 426 -31.28 21.75 -12.86
N SER A 427 -30.53 22.80 -12.53
CA SER A 427 -30.09 23.08 -11.16
C SER A 427 -31.27 23.44 -10.27
N LEU A 428 -31.32 22.80 -9.12
CA LEU A 428 -32.28 22.98 -8.04
C LEU A 428 -31.64 23.68 -6.84
N GLY A 429 -30.32 23.88 -6.82
CA GLY A 429 -29.64 24.40 -5.64
C GLY A 429 -28.20 23.96 -5.50
N SER A 430 -27.64 24.16 -4.32
CA SER A 430 -26.32 23.65 -3.95
C SER A 430 -26.33 22.96 -2.60
N VAL A 431 -25.39 22.04 -2.41
CA VAL A 431 -25.15 21.29 -1.18
C VAL A 431 -23.68 21.42 -0.82
N ILE A 432 -23.40 21.71 0.45
CA ILE A 432 -22.08 21.97 0.99
C ILE A 432 -21.82 20.98 2.12
N ILE A 433 -20.67 20.33 2.07
CA ILE A 433 -20.13 19.47 3.13
C ILE A 433 -18.85 20.15 3.65
N ASP A 434 -18.79 20.45 4.94
CA ASP A 434 -17.66 21.15 5.54
C ASP A 434 -17.48 20.73 7.01
N PRO A 435 -16.42 19.98 7.36
CA PRO A 435 -15.39 19.43 6.48
C PRO A 435 -15.86 18.16 5.74
N PHE A 436 -15.37 17.95 4.52
CA PHE A 436 -15.44 16.68 3.82
C PHE A 436 -14.31 15.75 4.26
N TYR A 437 -14.66 14.51 4.60
CA TYR A 437 -13.73 13.45 4.95
C TYR A 437 -14.33 12.11 4.49
N LEU A 438 -13.50 11.08 4.41
CA LEU A 438 -13.88 9.71 4.12
C LEU A 438 -13.13 8.77 5.06
N ASN A 439 -13.88 7.86 5.67
CA ASN A 439 -13.34 6.73 6.41
C ASN A 439 -12.75 5.69 5.44
N PRO A 440 -11.81 4.84 5.90
CA PRO A 440 -11.28 3.75 5.08
C PRO A 440 -12.34 2.69 4.80
N GLN A 441 -12.00 1.73 3.94
CA GLN A 441 -12.80 0.55 3.65
C GLN A 441 -13.42 -0.08 4.92
N ASP A 442 -14.61 -0.65 4.75
CA ASP A 442 -15.44 -1.30 5.78
C ASP A 442 -16.07 -0.37 6.83
N ASN A 443 -15.75 0.92 6.80
CA ASN A 443 -16.37 1.92 7.66
C ASN A 443 -17.13 2.96 6.84
N SER A 444 -18.46 2.94 6.92
CA SER A 444 -19.29 3.98 6.32
C SER A 444 -18.97 5.35 6.91
N THR A 445 -18.95 6.36 6.06
CA THR A 445 -18.80 7.77 6.45
C THR A 445 -20.17 8.40 6.53
N LEU A 446 -20.54 8.96 7.68
CA LEU A 446 -21.76 9.73 7.85
C LEU A 446 -21.44 11.22 7.81
N LEU A 447 -22.05 11.94 6.89
CA LEU A 447 -21.79 13.36 6.67
C LEU A 447 -23.09 14.16 6.82
N ASP A 448 -22.98 15.28 7.53
CA ASP A 448 -24.01 16.31 7.56
C ASP A 448 -23.68 17.37 6.51
N ALA A 449 -24.59 17.57 5.57
CA ALA A 449 -24.49 18.58 4.54
C ALA A 449 -25.54 19.69 4.75
N GLN A 450 -25.16 20.92 4.38
CA GLN A 450 -26.04 22.08 4.37
C GLN A 450 -26.30 22.48 2.92
N GLY A 451 -27.55 22.77 2.58
CA GLY A 451 -27.90 23.13 1.21
C GLY A 451 -28.74 24.38 1.10
N ILE A 452 -28.78 24.92 -0.12
CA ILE A 452 -29.69 25.98 -0.55
C ILE A 452 -30.47 25.44 -1.74
N PHE A 453 -31.77 25.28 -1.61
CA PHE A 453 -32.68 24.92 -2.70
C PHE A 453 -33.27 26.20 -3.30
N MET A 454 -33.24 26.34 -4.63
CA MET A 454 -33.64 27.55 -5.34
C MET A 454 -34.86 27.31 -6.23
N ILE A 455 -35.88 28.16 -6.07
CA ILE A 455 -37.13 28.13 -6.83
C ILE A 455 -37.24 29.41 -7.66
N THR A 456 -36.65 29.36 -8.84
CA THR A 456 -36.60 30.44 -9.82
C THR A 456 -37.68 30.27 -10.87
N LYS A 457 -37.97 31.33 -11.64
CA LYS A 457 -38.91 31.23 -12.78
C LYS A 457 -38.51 30.13 -13.77
N SER A 458 -37.22 29.93 -14.00
CA SER A 458 -36.68 28.96 -14.94
C SER A 458 -36.74 27.49 -14.48
N ASN A 459 -36.84 27.22 -13.18
CA ASN A 459 -36.88 25.85 -12.65
C ASN A 459 -38.12 25.54 -11.80
N SER A 460 -39.04 26.49 -11.62
CA SER A 460 -40.24 26.39 -10.77
C SER A 460 -41.00 25.07 -10.91
N VAL A 461 -41.35 24.64 -12.13
CA VAL A 461 -42.08 23.39 -12.37
C VAL A 461 -41.36 22.16 -11.78
N ILE A 462 -40.04 22.06 -12.00
CA ILE A 462 -39.24 20.92 -11.53
C ILE A 462 -38.99 21.03 -10.03
N ALA A 463 -38.78 22.23 -9.52
CA ALA A 463 -38.59 22.48 -8.10
C ALA A 463 -39.86 22.16 -7.28
N GLU A 464 -41.03 22.56 -7.78
CA GLU A 464 -42.32 22.22 -7.19
C GLU A 464 -42.61 20.72 -7.28
N GLN A 465 -42.30 20.09 -8.41
CA GLN A 465 -42.41 18.63 -8.56
C GLN A 465 -41.49 17.90 -7.57
N PHE A 466 -40.26 18.37 -7.38
CA PHE A 466 -39.31 17.79 -6.42
C PHE A 466 -39.86 17.82 -4.99
N ILE A 467 -40.36 18.99 -4.54
CA ILE A 467 -40.96 19.14 -3.21
C ILE A 467 -42.23 18.29 -3.10
N SER A 468 -43.06 18.27 -4.14
CA SER A 468 -44.29 17.47 -4.23
C SER A 468 -43.99 15.98 -4.05
N HIS A 469 -43.06 15.43 -4.82
CA HIS A 469 -42.63 14.04 -4.71
C HIS A 469 -42.13 13.74 -3.29
N MET A 470 -41.27 14.61 -2.75
CA MET A 470 -40.72 14.47 -1.41
C MET A 470 -41.82 14.37 -0.35
N VAL A 471 -42.82 15.29 -0.33
CA VAL A 471 -43.91 15.24 0.67
C VAL A 471 -44.95 14.14 0.40
N CYS A 472 -45.01 13.60 -0.83
CA CYS A 472 -45.86 12.48 -1.22
C CYS A 472 -45.22 11.11 -0.98
N GLY A 473 -43.97 11.06 -0.48
CA GLY A 473 -43.25 9.79 -0.28
C GLY A 473 -42.73 9.15 -1.57
N ILE A 474 -42.52 9.95 -2.63
CA ILE A 474 -41.93 9.55 -3.90
C ILE A 474 -40.47 10.02 -3.93
N ASP A 475 -39.55 9.13 -4.27
CA ASP A 475 -38.14 9.45 -4.39
C ASP A 475 -37.88 10.38 -5.58
N ASN A 476 -36.92 11.29 -5.42
CA ASN A 476 -36.43 12.13 -6.50
C ASN A 476 -35.06 11.64 -6.98
N GLU A 477 -34.95 11.34 -8.27
CA GLU A 477 -33.67 11.03 -8.90
C GLU A 477 -32.89 12.34 -9.13
N VAL A 478 -31.66 12.39 -8.61
CA VAL A 478 -30.82 13.61 -8.65
C VAL A 478 -29.40 13.29 -9.09
N GLU A 479 -28.74 14.32 -9.63
CA GLU A 479 -27.30 14.35 -9.85
C GLU A 479 -26.69 15.41 -8.93
N LEU A 480 -25.67 15.02 -8.15
CA LEU A 480 -24.80 15.96 -7.45
C LEU A 480 -23.57 16.19 -8.33
N ARG A 481 -23.40 17.43 -8.77
CA ARG A 481 -22.36 17.80 -9.74
C ARG A 481 -21.33 18.72 -9.09
N GLY A 482 -20.05 18.35 -9.14
CA GLY A 482 -18.99 19.26 -8.76
C GLY A 482 -18.76 20.36 -9.81
N THR A 483 -18.37 21.56 -9.36
CA THR A 483 -18.25 22.76 -10.20
C THR A 483 -17.00 23.57 -9.87
N LEU A 484 -16.03 23.76 -10.79
CA LEU A 484 -15.03 24.86 -10.87
C LEU A 484 -14.44 24.92 -12.31
N SER A 485 -14.18 26.08 -12.95
CA SER A 485 -13.05 27.01 -12.71
C SER A 485 -13.29 28.48 -13.11
N ASP A 486 -14.51 28.92 -13.38
CA ASP A 486 -14.84 30.33 -13.67
C ASP A 486 -16.00 30.86 -12.82
N ASN A 487 -15.87 30.55 -11.52
CA ASN A 487 -16.37 31.26 -10.34
C ASN A 487 -17.71 30.81 -9.75
N SER A 488 -17.78 30.05 -8.66
CA SER A 488 -16.96 29.12 -7.85
C SER A 488 -17.90 28.76 -6.68
N ILE A 489 -17.83 27.66 -5.93
CA ILE A 489 -16.75 26.98 -5.18
C ILE A 489 -17.09 25.47 -5.28
N GLY A 490 -16.21 24.64 -5.81
CA GLY A 490 -16.39 23.17 -5.84
C GLY A 490 -15.66 22.49 -4.70
N THR A 491 -14.46 22.99 -4.38
CA THR A 491 -13.68 22.58 -3.21
C THR A 491 -12.83 23.75 -2.71
N SER A 492 -12.51 23.77 -1.41
CA SER A 492 -11.49 24.68 -0.85
C SER A 492 -10.06 24.18 -1.03
N ILE A 493 -9.86 22.98 -1.58
CA ILE A 493 -8.56 22.33 -1.75
C ILE A 493 -8.18 22.33 -3.24
N PRO A 494 -7.16 23.12 -3.67
CA PRO A 494 -6.75 23.19 -5.07
C PRO A 494 -6.37 21.84 -5.69
N LEU A 495 -5.72 20.97 -4.91
CA LEU A 495 -5.30 19.63 -5.35
C LEU A 495 -6.46 18.68 -5.69
N LEU A 496 -7.68 19.00 -5.24
CA LEU A 496 -8.90 18.24 -5.56
C LEU A 496 -9.70 18.86 -6.71
N SER A 497 -9.27 20.01 -7.26
CA SER A 497 -10.07 20.77 -8.23
C SER A 497 -10.42 19.98 -9.49
N MET A 498 -9.46 19.24 -10.06
CA MET A 498 -9.68 18.37 -11.22
C MET A 498 -10.65 17.23 -10.91
N ALA A 499 -10.49 16.59 -9.74
CA ALA A 499 -11.37 15.52 -9.29
C ALA A 499 -12.82 16.00 -9.15
N ILE A 500 -13.02 17.17 -8.54
CA ILE A 500 -14.34 17.74 -8.31
C ILE A 500 -14.97 18.29 -9.59
N ALA A 501 -14.19 18.86 -10.53
CA ALA A 501 -14.72 19.42 -11.78
C ALA A 501 -15.53 18.39 -12.60
N ASP A 502 -15.08 17.13 -12.59
CA ASP A 502 -15.70 16.01 -13.32
C ASP A 502 -16.55 15.07 -12.45
N LEU A 503 -16.67 15.38 -11.15
CA LEU A 503 -17.50 14.60 -10.23
C LEU A 503 -18.98 14.74 -10.58
N ARG A 504 -19.63 13.62 -10.89
CA ARG A 504 -21.07 13.50 -11.13
C ARG A 504 -21.55 12.28 -10.35
N ILE A 505 -22.29 12.50 -9.27
CA ILE A 505 -22.83 11.43 -8.43
C ILE A 505 -24.31 11.30 -8.74
N ARG A 506 -24.75 10.10 -9.10
CA ARG A 506 -26.18 9.82 -9.32
C ARG A 506 -26.75 9.14 -8.09
N THR A 507 -27.76 9.74 -7.49
CA THR A 507 -28.39 9.21 -6.27
C THR A 507 -29.86 9.60 -6.19
N LYS A 508 -30.52 9.20 -5.12
CA LYS A 508 -31.93 9.50 -4.85
C LYS A 508 -32.07 10.29 -3.58
N VAL A 509 -32.91 11.32 -3.63
CA VAL A 509 -33.43 11.95 -2.41
C VAL A 509 -34.69 11.19 -2.01
N PRO A 510 -34.71 10.53 -0.84
CA PRO A 510 -35.84 9.70 -0.45
C PRO A 510 -37.10 10.55 -0.22
N GLY A 511 -38.24 10.01 -0.64
CA GLY A 511 -39.54 10.54 -0.27
C GLY A 511 -39.79 10.42 1.24
N LEU A 512 -40.52 11.37 1.81
CA LEU A 512 -40.88 11.34 3.22
C LEU A 512 -41.94 10.27 3.49
N THR A 513 -41.60 9.28 4.32
CA THR A 513 -42.47 8.14 4.63
C THR A 513 -42.64 7.95 6.14
N GLY A 514 -43.59 7.10 6.54
CA GLY A 514 -43.87 6.80 7.94
C GLY A 514 -44.18 8.05 8.76
N GLU A 515 -43.50 8.22 9.89
CA GLU A 515 -43.68 9.36 10.81
C GLU A 515 -43.34 10.73 10.20
N ARG A 516 -42.81 10.78 8.96
CA ARG A 516 -42.47 12.00 8.24
C ARG A 516 -43.47 12.34 7.12
N THR A 517 -44.58 11.63 6.97
CA THR A 517 -45.58 12.01 5.95
C THR A 517 -46.34 13.26 6.37
N LEU A 518 -46.55 14.20 5.42
CA LEU A 518 -47.31 15.43 5.67
C LEU A 518 -48.76 15.13 6.04
N VAL A 519 -49.40 14.21 5.33
CA VAL A 519 -50.74 13.71 5.63
C VAL A 519 -50.62 12.37 6.34
N ARG A 520 -51.15 12.28 7.56
CA ARG A 520 -51.08 11.09 8.41
C ARG A 520 -52.36 10.26 8.35
N GLU A 521 -53.50 10.94 8.36
CA GLU A 521 -54.81 10.31 8.44
C GLU A 521 -55.88 11.25 7.90
N VAL A 522 -56.96 10.70 7.34
CA VAL A 522 -58.19 11.44 7.06
C VAL A 522 -59.29 10.94 8.00
N ARG A 523 -59.87 11.84 8.79
CA ARG A 523 -60.95 11.52 9.73
C ARG A 523 -62.27 12.07 9.22
N LEU A 524 -63.21 11.18 8.90
CA LEU A 524 -64.58 11.57 8.61
C LEU A 524 -65.32 11.80 9.92
N LYS A 525 -66.13 12.87 9.96
CA LYS A 525 -67.09 13.07 11.03
C LYS A 525 -68.00 11.85 11.08
N LYS A 526 -68.23 11.33 12.28
CA LYS A 526 -69.08 10.16 12.49
C LYS A 526 -70.44 10.33 11.80
N LEU A 527 -70.81 9.34 10.99
CA LEU A 527 -72.08 9.33 10.27
C LEU A 527 -73.07 8.40 10.96
N SER A 528 -74.32 8.84 11.07
CA SER A 528 -75.43 7.94 11.45
C SER A 528 -75.73 6.95 10.33
N VAL A 529 -76.35 5.81 10.67
CA VAL A 529 -76.82 4.84 9.68
C VAL A 529 -77.72 5.50 8.63
N LEU A 530 -78.58 6.42 9.05
CA LEU A 530 -79.45 7.18 8.14
C LEU A 530 -78.64 8.01 7.14
N GLN A 531 -77.59 8.71 7.59
CA GLN A 531 -76.71 9.48 6.70
C GLN A 531 -75.95 8.56 5.73
N ILE A 532 -75.43 7.42 6.21
CA ILE A 532 -74.71 6.46 5.36
C ILE A 532 -75.64 5.92 4.26
N THR A 533 -76.84 5.45 4.62
CA THR A 533 -77.83 4.95 3.65
C THR A 533 -78.38 6.05 2.73
N GLY A 534 -78.30 7.31 3.14
CA GLY A 534 -78.71 8.47 2.35
C GLY A 534 -77.72 8.88 1.26
N ILE A 535 -76.46 8.42 1.29
CA ILE A 535 -75.45 8.77 0.29
C ILE A 535 -75.82 8.27 -1.12
N PRO A 536 -76.10 6.96 -1.36
CA PRO A 536 -76.50 6.47 -2.69
C PRO A 536 -77.84 7.04 -3.17
N LEU A 537 -78.69 7.49 -2.25
CA LEU A 537 -79.99 8.12 -2.55
C LEU A 537 -79.85 9.61 -2.91
N GLY A 538 -78.64 10.18 -2.86
CA GLY A 538 -78.39 11.59 -3.11
C GLY A 538 -78.94 12.55 -2.02
N LEU A 539 -79.32 12.01 -0.86
CA LEU A 539 -79.84 12.77 0.29
C LEU A 539 -78.72 13.45 1.07
N VAL A 540 -77.50 12.90 1.00
CA VAL A 540 -76.28 13.50 1.55
C VAL A 540 -75.42 13.97 0.38
N LYS A 541 -75.17 15.29 0.31
CA LYS A 541 -74.38 15.92 -0.76
C LYS A 541 -72.98 16.33 -0.32
N THR A 542 -72.74 16.42 0.99
CA THR A 542 -71.47 16.80 1.59
C THR A 542 -71.16 15.90 2.78
N LEU A 543 -69.88 15.56 2.93
CA LEU A 543 -69.35 14.91 4.13
C LEU A 543 -68.40 15.89 4.82
N SER A 544 -68.42 15.96 6.14
CA SER A 544 -67.42 16.74 6.88
C SER A 544 -66.26 15.84 7.28
N SER A 545 -65.03 16.27 7.00
CA SER A 545 -63.81 15.53 7.32
C SER A 545 -62.76 16.44 7.94
N ARG A 546 -61.75 15.86 8.61
CA ARG A 546 -60.55 16.53 9.08
C ARG A 546 -59.35 15.77 8.60
N ILE A 547 -58.26 16.46 8.32
CA ILE A 547 -57.01 15.84 7.92
C ILE A 547 -56.06 15.96 9.11
N ARG A 548 -55.44 14.85 9.50
CA ARG A 548 -54.34 14.89 10.46
C ARG A 548 -53.07 15.19 9.69
N LEU A 549 -52.54 16.38 9.91
CA LEU A 549 -51.35 16.89 9.25
C LEU A 549 -50.19 16.86 10.23
N LYS A 550 -49.03 16.41 9.77
CA LYS A 550 -47.78 16.49 10.52
C LYS A 550 -46.76 17.24 9.70
N ASN A 551 -46.27 18.36 10.22
CA ASN A 551 -45.17 19.05 9.57
C ASN A 551 -43.91 18.17 9.67
N PRO A 552 -43.31 17.72 8.57
CA PRO A 552 -42.14 16.85 8.65
C PRO A 552 -40.83 17.63 8.76
N PHE A 553 -40.89 18.96 8.77
CA PHE A 553 -39.73 19.85 8.66
C PHE A 553 -39.39 20.56 9.98
N SER A 554 -38.13 20.99 10.09
CA SER A 554 -37.64 21.86 11.16
C SER A 554 -38.17 23.29 11.11
N THR A 555 -38.85 23.70 10.03
CA THR A 555 -39.40 25.04 9.83
C THR A 555 -40.93 25.02 9.85
N PRO A 556 -41.62 26.07 10.37
CA PRO A 556 -43.07 26.15 10.31
C PRO A 556 -43.58 26.20 8.86
N LEU A 557 -44.75 25.61 8.64
CA LEU A 557 -45.47 25.66 7.38
C LEU A 557 -46.92 26.09 7.59
N ALA A 558 -47.51 26.71 6.59
CA ALA A 558 -48.93 27.04 6.57
C ALA A 558 -49.58 26.57 5.27
N ILE A 559 -50.72 25.90 5.37
CA ILE A 559 -51.55 25.58 4.22
C ILE A 559 -52.62 26.66 4.09
N THR A 560 -52.68 27.32 2.93
CA THR A 560 -53.59 28.47 2.71
C THR A 560 -54.70 28.17 1.71
N SER A 561 -54.52 27.14 0.89
CA SER A 561 -55.53 26.64 -0.02
C SER A 561 -55.33 25.14 -0.26
N MET A 562 -56.43 24.40 -0.40
CA MET A 562 -56.45 22.98 -0.74
C MET A 562 -57.54 22.73 -1.77
N ASN A 563 -57.15 22.13 -2.89
CA ASN A 563 -58.05 21.62 -3.93
C ASN A 563 -57.77 20.13 -4.13
N ILE A 564 -58.47 19.29 -3.39
CA ILE A 564 -58.19 17.85 -3.31
C ILE A 564 -59.37 17.05 -3.83
N ARG A 565 -59.08 16.04 -4.64
CA ARG A 565 -59.98 14.97 -5.04
C ARG A 565 -59.67 13.73 -4.19
N ALA A 566 -60.72 13.07 -3.71
CA ALA A 566 -60.62 11.81 -3.00
C ALA A 566 -61.23 10.68 -3.81
N ASP A 567 -60.51 9.57 -3.91
CA ASP A 567 -60.87 8.35 -4.60
C ASP A 567 -60.92 7.17 -3.61
N PHE A 568 -61.85 6.25 -3.84
CA PHE A 568 -61.99 5.04 -3.04
C PHE A 568 -61.02 3.96 -3.51
N GLY A 569 -60.18 3.46 -2.60
CA GLY A 569 -59.21 2.41 -2.88
C GLY A 569 -57.76 2.87 -2.92
N ALA A 570 -56.88 1.98 -3.39
CA ALA A 570 -55.43 2.14 -3.30
C ALA A 570 -54.82 2.96 -4.46
N ALA A 571 -55.63 3.39 -5.43
CA ALA A 571 -55.17 4.16 -6.59
C ALA A 571 -56.18 5.27 -6.95
N ILE A 572 -55.69 6.30 -7.62
CA ILE A 572 -56.54 7.33 -8.25
C ILE A 572 -57.28 6.69 -9.44
N ASN A 573 -58.61 6.77 -9.45
CA ASN A 573 -59.44 6.11 -10.45
C ASN A 573 -60.76 6.85 -10.65
N ASP A 574 -60.99 7.36 -11.86
CA ASP A 574 -62.21 8.12 -12.24
C ASP A 574 -63.53 7.38 -12.00
N ASN A 575 -63.51 6.06 -11.90
CA ASN A 575 -64.69 5.25 -11.57
C ASN A 575 -64.87 5.03 -10.06
N GLN A 576 -63.91 5.47 -9.24
CA GLN A 576 -63.91 5.35 -7.79
C GLN A 576 -63.84 6.71 -7.07
N GLN A 577 -63.96 7.82 -7.80
CA GLN A 577 -64.02 9.16 -7.19
C GLN A 577 -65.15 9.24 -6.15
N ILE A 578 -64.83 9.72 -4.96
CA ILE A 578 -65.77 9.96 -3.85
C ILE A 578 -66.30 11.40 -3.95
N GLY A 579 -65.38 12.35 -4.05
CA GLY A 579 -65.71 13.76 -3.94
C GLY A 579 -64.51 14.67 -4.16
N THR A 580 -64.78 15.96 -4.02
CA THR A 580 -63.77 17.03 -4.10
C THR A 580 -63.88 17.96 -2.90
N VAL A 581 -62.74 18.49 -2.49
CA VAL A 581 -62.53 19.46 -1.44
C VAL A 581 -61.95 20.71 -2.06
N THR A 582 -62.55 21.86 -1.77
CA THR A 582 -61.97 23.18 -2.01
C THR A 582 -62.05 23.94 -0.69
N ASP A 583 -60.92 24.19 -0.07
CA ASP A 583 -60.81 24.86 1.22
C ASP A 583 -59.72 25.94 1.16
N ASN A 584 -60.01 27.12 1.70
CA ASN A 584 -59.07 28.25 1.77
C ASN A 584 -58.80 28.64 3.22
N THR A 585 -58.98 27.69 4.15
CA THR A 585 -58.72 27.94 5.57
C THR A 585 -57.21 28.03 5.77
N HIS A 586 -56.78 29.06 6.51
CA HIS A 586 -55.38 29.24 6.85
C HIS A 586 -55.01 28.33 8.01
N ILE A 587 -54.22 27.29 7.75
CA ILE A 587 -53.81 26.26 8.71
C ILE A 587 -52.32 26.40 8.98
N ASN A 588 -51.96 26.91 10.16
CA ASN A 588 -50.58 27.03 10.60
C ASN A 588 -50.13 25.75 11.32
N ILE A 589 -48.94 25.26 10.99
CA ILE A 589 -48.34 24.05 11.54
C ILE A 589 -46.90 24.36 11.93
N ASN A 590 -46.59 24.39 13.22
CA ASN A 590 -45.24 24.61 13.71
C ASN A 590 -44.30 23.47 13.29
N ALA A 591 -43.00 23.68 13.43
CA ALA A 591 -41.99 22.65 13.14
C ALA A 591 -42.29 21.33 13.88
N TYR A 592 -42.28 20.22 13.16
CA TYR A 592 -42.62 18.88 13.68
C TYR A 592 -43.99 18.73 14.35
N GLU A 593 -44.87 19.73 14.26
CA GLU A 593 -46.18 19.70 14.92
C GLU A 593 -47.13 18.74 14.20
N ASP A 594 -47.91 18.01 15.00
CA ASP A 594 -49.01 17.16 14.54
C ASP A 594 -50.33 17.81 14.95
N ILE A 595 -51.13 18.19 13.96
CA ILE A 595 -52.40 18.88 14.14
C ILE A 595 -53.54 18.15 13.43
N LEU A 596 -54.75 18.41 13.89
CA LEU A 596 -55.96 18.04 13.17
C LEU A 596 -56.60 19.31 12.60
N THR A 597 -56.85 19.32 11.29
CA THR A 597 -57.47 20.49 10.65
C THR A 597 -58.86 20.79 11.22
N PRO A 598 -59.40 22.01 11.02
CA PRO A 598 -60.84 22.26 11.09
C PRO A 598 -61.63 21.29 10.20
N TYR A 599 -62.95 21.20 10.41
CA TYR A 599 -63.79 20.41 9.52
C TYR A 599 -63.82 21.05 8.13
N ILE A 600 -63.55 20.22 7.13
CA ILE A 600 -63.55 20.54 5.71
C ILE A 600 -64.67 19.76 5.04
N ASP A 601 -65.46 20.45 4.22
CA ASP A 601 -66.56 19.84 3.49
C ASP A 601 -66.06 19.16 2.20
N VAL A 602 -66.28 17.85 2.14
CA VAL A 602 -66.08 17.02 0.96
C VAL A 602 -67.38 17.01 0.17
N LYS A 603 -67.41 17.67 -0.97
CA LYS A 603 -68.55 17.64 -1.90
C LYS A 603 -68.58 16.28 -2.60
N ILE A 604 -69.65 15.52 -2.39
CA ILE A 604 -69.79 14.20 -3.01
C ILE A 604 -70.05 14.38 -4.51
N THR A 605 -69.17 13.79 -5.32
CA THR A 605 -69.29 13.76 -6.80
C THR A 605 -69.28 12.34 -7.34
N ALA A 606 -69.32 11.34 -6.45
CA ALA A 606 -69.26 9.93 -6.77
C ALA A 606 -70.36 9.45 -7.71
N LYS A 607 -70.01 8.48 -8.58
CA LYS A 607 -71.01 7.71 -9.35
C LYS A 607 -71.78 6.80 -8.40
N LEU A 608 -73.01 6.43 -8.78
CA LEU A 608 -73.87 5.55 -7.96
C LEU A 608 -73.16 4.23 -7.58
N THR A 609 -72.41 3.63 -8.51
CA THR A 609 -71.63 2.41 -8.27
C THR A 609 -70.59 2.59 -7.16
N THR A 610 -69.92 3.74 -7.13
CA THR A 610 -68.94 4.10 -6.10
C THR A 610 -69.64 4.37 -4.77
N MET A 611 -70.75 5.11 -4.77
CA MET A 611 -71.55 5.37 -3.56
C MET A 611 -72.03 4.07 -2.90
N VAL A 612 -72.49 3.09 -3.69
CA VAL A 612 -72.88 1.77 -3.17
C VAL A 612 -71.67 1.03 -2.60
N SER A 613 -70.52 1.10 -3.26
CA SER A 613 -69.27 0.47 -2.80
C SER A 613 -68.73 1.06 -1.49
N LEU A 614 -69.02 2.34 -1.21
CA LEU A 614 -68.62 3.02 0.02
C LEU A 614 -69.43 2.60 1.25
N LEU A 615 -70.63 2.01 1.09
CA LEU A 615 -71.51 1.68 2.21
C LEU A 615 -70.85 0.73 3.22
N GLY A 616 -70.24 -0.35 2.74
CA GLY A 616 -69.55 -1.32 3.59
C GLY A 616 -68.41 -0.70 4.41
N PRO A 617 -67.42 -0.06 3.77
CA PRO A 617 -66.34 0.66 4.44
C PRO A 617 -66.81 1.75 5.40
N LEU A 618 -67.83 2.54 5.04
CA LEU A 618 -68.41 3.55 5.93
C LEU A 618 -69.05 2.90 7.17
N LEU A 619 -69.76 1.79 7.04
CA LEU A 619 -70.32 1.06 8.18
C LEU A 619 -69.24 0.41 9.06
N ALA A 620 -68.14 -0.05 8.44
CA ALA A 620 -66.97 -0.58 9.15
C ALA A 620 -66.16 0.51 9.87
N GLY A 621 -66.38 1.78 9.54
CA GLY A 621 -65.68 2.92 10.14
C GLY A 621 -64.27 3.17 9.58
N THR A 622 -63.85 2.42 8.56
CA THR A 622 -62.53 2.55 7.92
C THR A 622 -62.65 2.47 6.39
N ILE A 623 -61.98 3.36 5.68
CA ILE A 623 -62.09 3.49 4.22
C ILE A 623 -60.68 3.64 3.64
N PRO A 624 -60.24 2.78 2.70
CA PRO A 624 -59.04 3.04 1.92
C PRO A 624 -59.30 4.20 0.96
N LEU A 625 -58.41 5.19 0.99
CA LEU A 625 -58.50 6.40 0.19
C LEU A 625 -57.22 6.62 -0.62
N SER A 626 -57.37 7.26 -1.77
CA SER A 626 -56.26 7.90 -2.48
C SER A 626 -56.65 9.35 -2.75
N LEU A 627 -55.73 10.28 -2.51
CA LEU A 627 -55.95 11.72 -2.68
C LEU A 627 -55.09 12.23 -3.83
N SER A 628 -55.67 13.08 -4.67
CA SER A 628 -54.91 13.82 -5.70
C SER A 628 -55.39 15.25 -5.78
N GLY A 629 -54.53 16.21 -6.10
CA GLY A 629 -54.94 17.60 -6.22
C GLY A 629 -53.78 18.57 -6.03
N THR A 630 -54.09 19.78 -5.58
CA THR A 630 -53.09 20.81 -5.33
C THR A 630 -53.31 21.48 -3.98
N ILE A 631 -52.22 21.94 -3.36
CA ILE A 631 -52.26 22.76 -2.15
C ILE A 631 -51.38 24.00 -2.32
N THR A 632 -51.73 25.08 -1.65
CA THR A 632 -50.85 26.25 -1.52
C THR A 632 -50.20 26.21 -0.14
N VAL A 633 -48.86 26.13 -0.13
CA VAL A 633 -48.06 26.05 1.10
C VAL A 633 -47.21 27.29 1.23
N VAL A 634 -47.19 27.88 2.42
CA VAL A 634 -46.26 28.94 2.80
C VAL A 634 -45.26 28.36 3.79
N ILE A 635 -43.97 28.46 3.47
CA ILE A 635 -42.86 27.99 4.31
C ILE A 635 -42.25 29.21 4.99
N ASP A 636 -42.14 29.16 6.33
CA ASP A 636 -41.53 30.21 7.16
C ASP A 636 -42.07 31.63 6.91
N ASN A 637 -43.34 31.74 6.50
CA ASN A 637 -44.01 33.00 6.11
C ASN A 637 -43.30 33.82 5.00
N GLN A 638 -42.33 33.26 4.29
CA GLN A 638 -41.55 33.97 3.27
C GLN A 638 -41.72 33.40 1.87
N LEU A 639 -41.76 32.06 1.74
CA LEU A 639 -41.82 31.39 0.45
C LEU A 639 -43.19 30.74 0.27
N THR A 640 -43.85 31.03 -0.85
CA THR A 640 -45.16 30.45 -1.19
C THR A 640 -45.03 29.53 -2.40
N LEU A 641 -45.41 28.26 -2.21
CA LEU A 641 -45.58 27.26 -3.26
C LEU A 641 -47.06 27.25 -3.64
N VAL A 642 -47.38 27.76 -4.83
CA VAL A 642 -48.76 27.88 -5.30
C VAL A 642 -49.12 26.63 -6.10
N GLU A 643 -50.29 26.05 -5.81
CA GLU A 643 -50.80 24.86 -6.52
C GLU A 643 -49.82 23.66 -6.53
N LEU A 644 -49.07 23.47 -5.44
CA LEU A 644 -48.17 22.33 -5.27
C LEU A 644 -48.96 21.02 -5.46
N PRO A 645 -48.64 20.20 -6.46
CA PRO A 645 -49.37 18.97 -6.71
C PRO A 645 -49.18 18.02 -5.53
N LEU A 646 -50.22 17.27 -5.20
CA LEU A 646 -50.17 16.20 -4.21
C LEU A 646 -50.84 14.96 -4.79
N THR A 647 -50.19 13.81 -4.62
CA THR A 647 -50.78 12.50 -4.90
C THR A 647 -50.38 11.55 -3.78
N LEU A 648 -51.36 11.17 -2.96
CA LEU A 648 -51.19 10.27 -1.83
C LEU A 648 -52.02 9.01 -2.08
N LEU A 649 -51.36 7.86 -2.11
CA LEU A 649 -52.00 6.59 -2.45
C LEU A 649 -52.22 5.75 -1.20
N ASN A 650 -53.34 5.03 -1.18
CA ASN A 650 -53.63 4.01 -0.17
C ASN A 650 -53.51 4.51 1.29
N ILE A 651 -54.03 5.71 1.56
CA ILE A 651 -54.12 6.24 2.91
C ILE A 651 -55.36 5.67 3.61
N THR A 652 -55.31 5.54 4.93
CA THR A 652 -56.46 5.07 5.71
C THR A 652 -57.32 6.25 6.15
N GLY A 653 -58.58 6.25 5.71
CA GLY A 653 -59.64 7.09 6.25
C GLY A 653 -60.35 6.39 7.41
N THR A 654 -60.63 7.10 8.50
CA THR A 654 -61.36 6.55 9.66
C THR A 654 -62.55 7.43 10.01
N GLN A 655 -63.59 6.88 10.63
CA GLN A 655 -64.63 7.70 11.27
C GLN A 655 -64.24 8.05 12.70
N GLU A 656 -64.55 9.29 13.11
CA GLU A 656 -64.36 9.71 14.48
C GLU A 656 -65.17 8.84 15.47
N PRO A 657 -64.62 8.57 16.67
CA PRO A 657 -65.36 7.86 17.73
C PRO A 657 -66.62 8.63 18.16
N ALA A 658 -67.53 7.89 18.82
CA ALA A 658 -68.85 8.38 19.26
C ALA A 658 -68.81 9.61 20.15
#